data_AF-A0A348MUQ3-F1
#
_entry.id   AF-A0A348MUQ3-F1
#
_cell.length_a   1.000
_cell.length_b   1.000
_cell.length_c   1.000
_cell.angle_alpha   90.00
_cell.angle_beta   90.00
_cell.angle_gamma   90.00
#
_symmetry.space_group_name_H-M   'P 1'
#
loop_
_entity.id
_entity.type
_entity.pdbx_description
1 polymer ?
#
loop_
_entity_poly.entity_id
_entity_poly.type
_entity_poly.pdbx_seq_one_letter_code
_entity_poly.pdbx_strand_id
1 'polypeptide(L)'
;MLNKDIYVKDPLANQLANNGVAEVKDDTSEQALETLKYELETFVCDGEYAKGLDKVLSTFLTNVNKGTEQPGIWISGFYGSGKSHLVKMLRSLWTDFDFQNGTSARGIVNLPQDIQDHFKELTIKGRQNGGLHAASGTLGQGASNRVRTALLSVVFKSARLPESYHLGRFVIWLRQQGIEQQVKQAVEGEGKDWLRELNALFMSPVIANALLKAKPDLAADQKELREQLRAEFKRVEDVSNDEMVQGIKDALTVEGKFPLTLVVLDEVQQYIGDDADKAYQVQEAVETCSKHFNSQLLFVATGQNALSGMPSLMRLMGRFPLAVQLSDTDVESVIRKIILQKKPSAVAAVEDVWTKNLGEISRHLRGTKIESIAQDENNMTADYPILPVRQRLWEKILRIVDTTGTESQLRNQLKVVHEATKHTASKNLGNVVTGDFIYGQQAPSWLQTGALSKEVFEIIARLATGDANEQLQSKLLSLIFMIGKLPTDTIASIGVKATGDILADLLVEDLSEGSTELRKRVPPQLELLASQGTIMVLDSGGESEYRLQTQESSAWHDIYRQQEADIAGNPKRIDTARDDLIAKRARQASNDIRLQQGKSNEARKLNLCFDAELPRDANKQLYAWVQHGWQADEKSVIADARADDNKNGSLYVFIPARNRSDLGLAITAEKAASATMDLRGMPSSTEGKDARAAMETHKQDAEKSKNKLLDEVFEGVRVFISGGSEIEGNNLKEKLENGAKDALQRLYKQFDVADEANWGKVVDRARKAGGETALSAINFNGENPQHPVCMQLLRYIGSGKKGVDIRDNFQAAPYGWPQDAIDGAIYALMASGDLKAKNAVNQPIDASALERKNLTQTRFEVENVTVSTTQKLAVRKLLTETIGCKPGEEESKTTEFLQYARDLANKAGGPAPQPHEPDTDRIDEVASEAGN
;
A
#
# COMPACT_ATOMS: atom_id res chain seq x y z
N MET A 1 2.30 49.55 -23.97
CA MET A 1 1.42 48.49 -24.53
C MET A 1 0.81 47.76 -23.35
N LEU A 2 -0.51 47.61 -23.32
CA LEU A 2 -1.19 46.81 -22.30
C LEU A 2 -1.26 45.35 -22.76
N ASN A 3 -1.42 44.43 -21.81
CA ASN A 3 -1.56 43.02 -22.14
C ASN A 3 -2.75 42.74 -23.06
N LYS A 4 -3.90 43.40 -22.89
CA LYS A 4 -5.06 43.20 -23.79
C LYS A 4 -4.75 43.52 -25.26
N ASP A 5 -3.79 44.40 -25.52
CA ASP A 5 -3.49 44.87 -26.87
C ASP A 5 -2.82 43.78 -27.72
N ILE A 6 -2.21 42.77 -27.10
CA ILE A 6 -1.45 41.70 -27.78
C ILE A 6 -2.35 40.63 -28.40
N TYR A 7 -3.59 40.48 -27.95
CA TYR A 7 -4.48 39.40 -28.37
C TYR A 7 -5.26 39.78 -29.63
N VAL A 8 -5.55 38.79 -30.49
CA VAL A 8 -6.43 38.95 -31.65
C VAL A 8 -7.86 39.26 -31.21
N LYS A 9 -8.37 38.50 -30.23
CA LYS A 9 -9.65 38.75 -29.56
C LYS A 9 -9.38 39.44 -28.23
N ASP A 10 -10.02 40.59 -27.99
CA ASP A 10 -9.89 41.28 -26.71
C ASP A 10 -10.42 40.38 -25.57
N PRO A 11 -9.60 40.00 -24.57
CA PRO A 11 -10.02 39.09 -23.50
C PRO A 11 -11.16 39.66 -22.64
N LEU A 12 -11.34 40.98 -22.60
CA LEU A 12 -12.44 41.65 -21.89
C LEU A 12 -13.76 41.62 -22.67
N ALA A 13 -13.69 41.59 -24.00
CA ALA A 13 -14.87 41.54 -24.88
C ALA A 13 -15.26 40.10 -25.26
N ASN A 14 -14.30 39.19 -25.31
CA ASN A 14 -14.54 37.79 -25.60
C ASN A 14 -15.26 37.12 -24.43
N GLN A 15 -16.45 36.57 -24.66
CA GLN A 15 -17.17 35.75 -23.69
C GLN A 15 -17.13 34.29 -24.14
N LEU A 16 -16.78 33.38 -23.22
CA LEU A 16 -16.88 31.95 -23.47
C LEU A 16 -18.37 31.54 -23.40
N ALA A 17 -18.99 31.23 -24.54
CA ALA A 17 -20.36 30.71 -24.55
C ALA A 17 -20.44 29.41 -23.72
N ASN A 18 -21.54 29.21 -22.99
CA ASN A 18 -21.76 28.09 -22.06
C ASN A 18 -20.65 27.85 -21.02
N ASN A 19 -19.87 28.87 -20.65
CA ASN A 19 -18.73 28.71 -19.73
C ASN A 19 -17.73 27.61 -20.16
N GLY A 20 -17.65 27.31 -21.46
CA GLY A 20 -16.78 26.26 -22.01
C GLY A 20 -17.30 24.82 -21.89
N VAL A 21 -18.61 24.60 -21.67
CA VAL A 21 -19.23 23.26 -21.63
C VAL A 21 -20.06 22.99 -22.89
N ALA A 22 -19.65 21.97 -23.65
CA ALA A 22 -20.45 21.46 -24.76
C ALA A 22 -21.49 20.46 -24.25
N GLU A 23 -22.75 20.87 -24.17
CA GLU A 23 -23.85 19.93 -23.95
C GLU A 23 -24.27 19.27 -25.26
N VAL A 24 -24.26 17.93 -25.28
CA VAL A 24 -24.73 17.11 -26.41
C VAL A 24 -26.23 16.87 -26.25
N LYS A 25 -27.03 17.87 -26.61
CA LYS A 25 -28.50 17.81 -26.59
C LYS A 25 -29.08 18.28 -27.91
N ASP A 26 -30.18 17.66 -28.31
CA ASP A 26 -31.04 18.12 -29.39
C ASP A 26 -31.97 19.24 -28.90
N ASP A 27 -31.39 20.36 -28.43
CA ASP A 27 -32.12 21.59 -28.09
C ASP A 27 -32.07 22.57 -29.28
N THR A 28 -33.23 23.12 -29.63
CA THR A 28 -33.42 24.09 -30.71
C THR A 28 -33.87 25.45 -30.19
N SER A 29 -33.73 25.71 -28.89
CA SER A 29 -33.95 27.04 -28.30
C SER A 29 -33.00 28.08 -28.92
N GLU A 30 -33.42 29.34 -28.96
CA GLU A 30 -32.63 30.44 -29.56
C GLU A 30 -31.22 30.54 -28.92
N GLN A 31 -31.17 30.42 -27.59
CA GLN A 31 -29.91 30.40 -26.83
C GLN A 31 -29.02 29.19 -27.17
N ALA A 32 -29.59 28.00 -27.36
CA ALA A 32 -28.84 26.81 -27.76
C ALA A 32 -28.28 26.94 -29.18
N LEU A 33 -29.02 27.58 -30.10
CA LEU A 33 -28.58 27.85 -31.46
C LEU A 33 -27.45 28.89 -31.50
N GLU A 34 -27.55 29.97 -30.73
CA GLU A 34 -26.45 30.95 -30.58
C GLU A 34 -25.18 30.29 -30.03
N THR A 35 -25.33 29.43 -29.03
CA THR A 35 -24.20 28.67 -28.47
C THR A 35 -23.58 27.75 -29.50
N LEU A 36 -24.38 26.96 -30.22
CA LEU A 36 -23.87 26.06 -31.26
C LEU A 36 -23.13 26.84 -32.35
N LYS A 37 -23.65 28.00 -32.75
CA LYS A 37 -22.98 28.88 -33.72
C LYS A 37 -21.62 29.34 -33.22
N TYR A 38 -21.54 29.83 -31.97
CA TYR A 38 -20.27 30.22 -31.36
C TYR A 38 -19.26 29.06 -31.30
N GLU A 39 -19.71 27.88 -30.88
CA GLU A 39 -18.86 26.68 -30.82
C GLU A 39 -18.34 26.29 -32.21
N LEU A 40 -19.16 26.37 -33.26
CA LEU A 40 -18.73 26.13 -34.64
C LEU A 40 -17.72 27.20 -35.13
N GLU A 41 -17.96 28.49 -34.84
CA GLU A 41 -17.04 29.58 -35.18
C GLU A 41 -15.67 29.46 -34.49
N THR A 42 -15.66 28.84 -33.31
CA THR A 42 -14.46 28.64 -32.50
C THR A 42 -13.88 27.23 -32.59
N PHE A 43 -14.49 26.35 -33.39
CA PHE A 43 -14.04 24.97 -33.54
C PHE A 43 -12.71 24.90 -34.28
N VAL A 44 -11.70 24.34 -33.60
CA VAL A 44 -10.38 24.08 -34.17
C VAL A 44 -10.28 22.60 -34.52
N CYS A 45 -10.36 22.29 -35.82
CA CYS A 45 -10.19 20.93 -36.33
C CYS A 45 -8.71 20.65 -36.66
N ASP A 46 -7.91 20.33 -35.64
CA ASP A 46 -6.47 20.03 -35.76
C ASP A 46 -6.11 18.81 -34.87
N GLY A 47 -4.88 18.30 -34.95
CA GLY A 47 -4.38 17.26 -34.05
C GLY A 47 -5.26 15.99 -34.02
N GLU A 48 -5.59 15.52 -32.82
CA GLU A 48 -6.43 14.32 -32.65
C GLU A 48 -7.90 14.55 -33.03
N TYR A 49 -8.40 15.79 -33.08
CA TYR A 49 -9.76 16.08 -33.56
C TYR A 49 -9.86 15.83 -35.07
N ALA A 50 -8.87 16.32 -35.82
CA ALA A 50 -8.81 16.11 -37.26
C ALA A 50 -8.65 14.61 -37.59
N LYS A 51 -7.72 13.91 -36.93
CA LYS A 51 -7.54 12.45 -37.09
C LYS A 51 -8.78 11.66 -36.69
N GLY A 52 -9.47 12.08 -35.62
CA GLY A 52 -10.70 11.45 -35.14
C GLY A 52 -11.83 11.57 -36.16
N LEU A 53 -12.09 12.78 -36.67
CA LEU A 53 -13.08 13.00 -37.72
C LEU A 53 -12.74 12.25 -39.01
N ASP A 54 -11.47 12.27 -39.42
CA ASP A 54 -10.98 11.53 -40.58
C ASP A 54 -11.29 10.04 -40.46
N LYS A 55 -10.91 9.42 -39.34
CA LYS A 55 -11.13 8.00 -39.07
C LYS A 55 -12.60 7.63 -39.04
N VAL A 56 -13.44 8.48 -38.42
CA VAL A 56 -14.90 8.27 -38.35
C VAL A 56 -15.51 8.29 -39.75
N LEU A 57 -15.24 9.35 -40.52
CA LEU A 57 -15.88 9.57 -41.81
C LEU A 57 -15.37 8.59 -42.87
N SER A 58 -14.05 8.39 -42.97
CA SER A 58 -13.44 7.47 -43.95
C SER A 58 -13.92 6.03 -43.75
N THR A 59 -13.99 5.57 -42.49
CA THR A 59 -14.54 4.24 -42.16
C THR A 59 -15.99 4.14 -42.59
N PHE A 60 -16.82 5.11 -42.20
CA PHE A 60 -18.25 5.10 -42.50
C PHE A 60 -18.50 5.01 -44.01
N LEU A 61 -17.85 5.90 -44.77
CA LEU A 61 -17.97 5.97 -46.23
C LEU A 61 -17.49 4.69 -46.91
N THR A 62 -16.38 4.11 -46.43
CA THR A 62 -15.86 2.83 -46.94
C THR A 62 -16.89 1.70 -46.78
N ASN A 63 -17.55 1.61 -45.63
CA ASN A 63 -18.54 0.57 -45.37
C ASN A 63 -19.88 0.82 -46.09
N VAL A 64 -20.28 2.08 -46.26
CA VAL A 64 -21.39 2.46 -47.15
C VAL A 64 -21.12 1.98 -48.57
N ASN A 65 -19.90 2.18 -49.08
CA ASN A 65 -19.49 1.74 -50.42
C ASN A 65 -19.46 0.22 -50.58
N LYS A 66 -19.06 -0.52 -49.53
CA LYS A 66 -19.00 -1.99 -49.55
C LYS A 66 -20.34 -2.67 -49.20
N GLY A 67 -21.30 -1.94 -48.64
CA GLY A 67 -22.56 -2.50 -48.14
C GLY A 67 -22.35 -3.41 -46.92
N THR A 68 -21.35 -3.11 -46.09
CA THR A 68 -20.99 -3.91 -44.90
C THR A 68 -21.42 -3.22 -43.61
N GLU A 69 -21.58 -4.01 -42.55
CA GLU A 69 -22.01 -3.55 -41.22
C GLU A 69 -21.07 -2.45 -40.69
N GLN A 70 -21.64 -1.38 -40.11
CA GLN A 70 -20.84 -0.34 -39.47
C GLN A 70 -20.29 -0.81 -38.11
N PRO A 71 -18.97 -0.74 -37.89
CA PRO A 71 -18.40 -0.92 -36.56
C PRO A 71 -18.73 0.31 -35.70
N GLY A 72 -19.05 0.08 -34.43
CA GLY A 72 -19.13 1.17 -33.46
C GLY A 72 -17.77 1.84 -33.29
N ILE A 73 -17.78 3.15 -32.99
CA ILE A 73 -16.58 3.94 -32.71
C ILE A 73 -16.59 4.41 -31.26
N TRP A 74 -15.48 4.17 -30.55
CA TRP A 74 -15.28 4.63 -29.18
C TRP A 74 -14.33 5.82 -29.15
N ILE A 75 -14.81 6.95 -28.63
CA ILE A 75 -14.00 8.15 -28.40
C ILE A 75 -13.65 8.20 -26.91
N SER A 76 -12.36 8.09 -26.62
CA SER A 76 -11.81 8.07 -25.26
C SER A 76 -10.89 9.26 -25.01
N GLY A 77 -10.67 9.57 -23.73
CA GLY A 77 -9.81 10.67 -23.29
C GLY A 77 -10.20 11.08 -21.88
N PHE A 78 -9.29 11.72 -21.15
CA PHE A 78 -9.55 12.17 -19.78
C PHE A 78 -10.73 13.15 -19.68
N TYR A 79 -11.24 13.38 -18.47
CA TYR A 79 -12.37 14.26 -18.28
C TYR A 79 -11.99 15.69 -18.65
N GLY A 80 -12.71 16.25 -19.61
CA GLY A 80 -12.37 17.52 -20.19
C GLY A 80 -11.67 17.45 -21.54
N SER A 81 -11.08 16.36 -22.01
CA SER A 81 -10.37 16.30 -23.32
C SER A 81 -11.18 16.73 -24.57
N GLY A 82 -12.47 17.00 -24.39
CA GLY A 82 -13.39 17.59 -25.34
C GLY A 82 -14.11 16.55 -26.20
N LYS A 83 -14.28 15.33 -25.69
CA LYS A 83 -15.05 14.23 -26.30
C LYS A 83 -16.46 14.69 -26.70
N SER A 84 -17.23 15.21 -25.75
CA SER A 84 -18.59 15.73 -25.96
C SER A 84 -18.63 16.84 -27.00
N HIS A 85 -17.63 17.73 -26.99
CA HIS A 85 -17.51 18.78 -28.00
C HIS A 85 -17.24 18.21 -29.39
N LEU A 86 -16.28 17.28 -29.53
CA LEU A 86 -15.98 16.62 -30.81
C LEU A 86 -17.21 15.92 -31.40
N VAL A 87 -17.97 15.17 -30.59
CA VAL A 87 -19.17 14.48 -31.08
C VAL A 87 -20.34 15.42 -31.38
N LYS A 88 -20.47 16.54 -30.64
CA LYS A 88 -21.43 17.60 -30.94
C LYS A 88 -21.13 18.25 -32.29
N MET A 89 -19.86 18.56 -32.54
CA MET A 89 -19.41 19.13 -33.80
C MET A 89 -19.60 18.14 -34.95
N LEU A 90 -19.19 16.87 -34.76
CA LEU A 90 -19.43 15.80 -35.72
C LEU A 90 -20.91 15.69 -36.09
N ARG A 91 -21.82 15.70 -35.10
CA ARG A 91 -23.27 15.62 -35.32
C ARG A 91 -23.79 16.80 -36.16
N SER A 92 -23.45 18.03 -35.79
CA SER A 92 -23.89 19.23 -36.52
C SER A 92 -23.31 19.30 -37.93
N LEU A 93 -22.06 18.87 -38.10
CA LEU A 93 -21.39 18.75 -39.40
C LEU A 93 -21.95 17.58 -40.22
N TRP A 94 -22.44 16.50 -39.61
CA TRP A 94 -23.01 15.35 -40.31
C TRP A 94 -24.23 15.75 -41.14
N THR A 95 -25.17 16.49 -40.54
CA THR A 95 -26.38 16.95 -41.23
C THR A 95 -26.20 18.28 -41.97
N ASP A 96 -25.03 18.91 -41.88
CA ASP A 96 -24.79 20.30 -42.30
C ASP A 96 -25.88 21.25 -41.78
N PHE A 97 -26.04 21.25 -40.45
CA PHE A 97 -27.15 21.92 -39.77
C PHE A 97 -27.38 23.34 -40.29
N ASP A 98 -28.60 23.63 -40.74
CA ASP A 98 -29.01 24.93 -41.29
C ASP A 98 -29.59 25.83 -40.19
N PHE A 99 -29.00 27.01 -40.00
CA PHE A 99 -29.46 28.00 -39.03
C PHE A 99 -30.67 28.81 -39.53
N GLN A 100 -31.26 28.46 -40.68
CA GLN A 100 -32.43 29.10 -41.29
C GLN A 100 -32.23 30.58 -41.62
N ASN A 101 -30.97 31.01 -41.72
CA ASN A 101 -30.55 32.38 -42.03
C ASN A 101 -29.55 32.44 -43.20
N GLY A 102 -29.47 31.35 -44.00
CA GLY A 102 -28.52 31.21 -45.11
C GLY A 102 -27.12 30.76 -44.69
N THR A 103 -26.89 30.46 -43.41
CA THR A 103 -25.62 29.95 -42.89
C THR A 103 -25.79 28.49 -42.44
N SER A 104 -24.87 27.60 -42.83
CA SER A 104 -24.85 26.19 -42.39
C SER A 104 -23.64 25.89 -41.51
N ALA A 105 -23.69 24.78 -40.77
CA ALA A 105 -22.59 24.35 -39.90
C ALA A 105 -21.25 24.22 -40.65
N ARG A 106 -21.24 23.62 -41.85
CA ARG A 106 -20.01 23.49 -42.66
C ARG A 106 -19.56 24.80 -43.31
N GLY A 107 -20.46 25.78 -43.45
CA GLY A 107 -20.12 27.12 -43.95
C GLY A 107 -19.46 28.02 -42.92
N ILE A 108 -19.61 27.71 -41.62
CA ILE A 108 -19.03 28.46 -40.50
C ILE A 108 -17.64 27.93 -40.14
N VAL A 109 -17.51 26.61 -40.08
CA VAL A 109 -16.31 25.94 -39.57
C VAL A 109 -15.19 25.94 -40.61
N ASN A 110 -13.97 26.27 -40.18
CA ASN A 110 -12.77 26.08 -41.00
C ASN A 110 -12.21 24.65 -40.82
N LEU A 111 -12.53 23.75 -41.74
CA LEU A 111 -12.09 22.35 -41.72
C LEU A 111 -10.88 22.11 -42.65
N PRO A 112 -9.96 21.18 -42.33
CA PRO A 112 -8.96 20.69 -43.27
C PRO A 112 -9.60 20.13 -44.55
N GLN A 113 -8.91 20.26 -45.68
CA GLN A 113 -9.43 19.90 -47.00
C GLN A 113 -9.94 18.45 -47.06
N ASP A 114 -9.17 17.49 -46.52
CA ASP A 114 -9.53 16.07 -46.54
C ASP A 114 -10.85 15.80 -45.78
N ILE A 115 -11.08 16.49 -44.66
CA ILE A 115 -12.32 16.38 -43.87
C ILE A 115 -13.51 17.00 -44.63
N GLN A 116 -13.29 18.14 -45.30
CA GLN A 116 -14.32 18.75 -46.15
C GLN A 116 -14.74 17.79 -47.27
N ASP A 117 -13.79 17.09 -47.87
CA ASP A 117 -14.05 16.17 -48.97
C ASP A 117 -14.81 14.92 -48.51
N HIS A 118 -14.52 14.40 -47.32
CA HIS A 118 -15.35 13.36 -46.69
C HIS A 118 -16.81 13.79 -46.48
N PHE A 119 -17.05 15.01 -45.97
CA PHE A 119 -18.42 15.51 -45.78
C PHE A 119 -19.17 15.77 -47.10
N LYS A 120 -18.45 16.16 -48.16
CA LYS A 120 -19.01 16.24 -49.51
C LYS A 120 -19.43 14.86 -50.01
N GLU A 121 -18.59 13.84 -49.86
CA GLU A 121 -18.92 12.46 -50.24
C GLU A 121 -20.12 11.94 -49.42
N LEU A 122 -20.15 12.19 -48.11
CA LEU A 122 -21.28 11.85 -47.24
C LEU A 122 -22.59 12.44 -47.77
N THR A 123 -22.57 13.70 -48.22
CA THR A 123 -23.75 14.37 -48.80
C THR A 123 -24.21 13.69 -50.08
N ILE A 124 -23.27 13.29 -50.95
CA ILE A 124 -23.57 12.57 -52.20
C ILE A 124 -24.23 11.22 -51.88
N LYS A 125 -23.67 10.45 -50.93
CA LYS A 125 -24.21 9.15 -50.51
C LYS A 125 -25.55 9.29 -49.78
N GLY A 126 -25.71 10.34 -48.98
CA GLY A 126 -26.96 10.67 -48.29
C GLY A 126 -28.11 10.87 -49.26
N ARG A 127 -27.89 11.64 -50.35
CA ARG A 127 -28.91 11.84 -51.40
C ARG A 127 -29.37 10.52 -52.05
N GLN A 128 -28.50 9.51 -52.11
CA GLN A 128 -28.85 8.19 -52.64
C GLN A 128 -29.68 7.35 -51.66
N ASN A 129 -29.57 7.63 -50.35
CA ASN A 129 -30.11 6.82 -49.25
C ASN A 129 -31.24 7.50 -48.46
N GLY A 130 -31.96 8.48 -49.02
CA GLY A 130 -33.08 9.13 -48.31
C GLY A 130 -32.65 10.27 -47.37
N GLY A 131 -31.40 10.71 -47.43
CA GLY A 131 -30.88 11.86 -46.70
C GLY A 131 -29.80 11.51 -45.67
N LEU A 132 -29.49 12.50 -44.84
CA LEU A 132 -28.60 12.38 -43.68
C LEU A 132 -29.40 12.66 -42.42
N HIS A 133 -29.19 11.86 -41.39
CA HIS A 133 -29.79 12.07 -40.06
C HIS A 133 -28.72 11.97 -38.99
N ALA A 134 -28.87 12.72 -37.90
CA ALA A 134 -28.01 12.60 -36.74
C ALA A 134 -28.80 12.75 -35.45
N ALA A 135 -28.61 11.81 -34.53
CA ALA A 135 -29.19 11.79 -33.20
C ALA A 135 -28.07 11.82 -32.15
N SER A 136 -28.26 12.57 -31.07
CA SER A 136 -27.24 12.65 -30.02
C SER A 136 -27.86 12.81 -28.63
N GLY A 137 -27.31 12.12 -27.63
CA GLY A 137 -27.74 12.29 -26.25
C GLY A 137 -26.98 11.41 -25.25
N THR A 138 -27.17 11.69 -23.97
CA THR A 138 -26.60 10.93 -22.85
C THR A 138 -27.59 9.86 -22.39
N LEU A 139 -27.14 8.60 -22.32
CA LEU A 139 -27.93 7.53 -21.75
C LEU A 139 -28.20 7.83 -20.26
N GLY A 140 -29.46 7.76 -19.82
CA GLY A 140 -29.86 7.99 -18.42
C GLY A 140 -30.29 9.41 -18.03
N GLN A 141 -30.22 10.41 -18.92
CA GLN A 141 -30.83 11.74 -18.68
C GLN A 141 -32.35 11.78 -18.97
N GLY A 142 -32.90 10.73 -19.57
CA GLY A 142 -34.34 10.59 -19.86
C GLY A 142 -35.13 9.87 -18.76
N ALA A 143 -36.44 9.73 -18.94
CA ALA A 143 -37.35 9.13 -17.96
C ALA A 143 -37.15 7.62 -17.72
N SER A 144 -36.26 6.96 -18.47
CA SER A 144 -36.00 5.51 -18.37
C SER A 144 -34.54 5.18 -18.09
N ASN A 145 -34.35 4.23 -17.16
CA ASN A 145 -33.05 3.65 -16.80
C ASN A 145 -32.75 2.38 -17.64
N ARG A 146 -33.57 2.05 -18.64
CA ARG A 146 -33.39 0.89 -19.54
C ARG A 146 -32.77 1.32 -20.86
N VAL A 147 -31.72 0.62 -21.29
CA VAL A 147 -30.89 1.01 -22.46
C VAL A 147 -31.69 1.21 -23.74
N ARG A 148 -32.57 0.27 -24.08
CA ARG A 148 -33.30 0.27 -25.37
C ARG A 148 -34.27 1.45 -25.46
N THR A 149 -35.04 1.67 -24.39
CA THR A 149 -35.92 2.84 -24.30
C THR A 149 -35.17 4.16 -24.23
N ALA A 150 -34.00 4.21 -23.56
CA ALA A 150 -33.14 5.40 -23.55
C ALA A 150 -32.60 5.71 -24.95
N LEU A 151 -32.18 4.69 -25.71
CA LEU A 151 -31.76 4.86 -27.10
C LEU A 151 -32.91 5.35 -27.99
N LEU A 152 -34.11 4.77 -27.87
CA LEU A 152 -35.29 5.23 -28.58
C LEU A 152 -35.64 6.67 -28.22
N SER A 153 -35.51 7.06 -26.96
CA SER A 153 -35.73 8.45 -26.52
C SER A 153 -34.84 9.43 -27.27
N VAL A 154 -33.55 9.09 -27.42
CA VAL A 154 -32.58 9.91 -28.18
C VAL A 154 -32.98 10.01 -29.66
N VAL A 155 -33.34 8.88 -30.27
CA VAL A 155 -33.76 8.86 -31.69
C VAL A 155 -35.07 9.62 -31.91
N PHE A 156 -36.08 9.40 -31.06
CA PHE A 156 -37.38 10.07 -31.16
C PHE A 156 -37.23 11.58 -31.02
N LYS A 157 -36.43 12.03 -30.05
CA LYS A 157 -36.13 13.45 -29.89
C LYS A 157 -35.52 14.05 -31.16
N SER A 158 -34.52 13.39 -31.74
CA SER A 158 -33.88 13.84 -32.98
C SER A 158 -34.84 13.92 -34.17
N ALA A 159 -35.89 13.10 -34.18
CA ALA A 159 -36.96 13.07 -35.19
C ALA A 159 -38.15 13.99 -34.85
N ARG A 160 -38.01 14.85 -33.84
CA ARG A 160 -39.08 15.74 -33.31
C ARG A 160 -40.33 14.96 -32.88
N LEU A 161 -40.12 13.82 -32.24
CA LEU A 161 -41.15 12.98 -31.64
C LEU A 161 -41.05 13.04 -30.09
N PRO A 162 -42.14 12.76 -29.37
CA PRO A 162 -42.10 12.62 -27.91
C PRO A 162 -41.09 11.55 -27.47
N GLU A 163 -40.32 11.86 -26.43
CA GLU A 163 -39.28 10.98 -25.86
C GLU A 163 -39.84 9.65 -25.31
N SER A 164 -41.07 9.68 -24.77
CA SER A 164 -41.74 8.48 -24.26
C SER A 164 -42.14 7.55 -25.40
N TYR A 165 -41.68 6.29 -25.37
CA TYR A 165 -41.91 5.30 -26.43
C TYR A 165 -43.37 5.22 -26.92
N HIS A 166 -44.32 5.08 -25.99
CA HIS A 166 -45.74 4.98 -26.31
C HIS A 166 -46.32 6.23 -27.01
N LEU A 167 -45.89 7.42 -26.58
CA LEU A 167 -46.31 8.69 -27.19
C LEU A 167 -45.65 8.88 -28.56
N GLY A 168 -44.36 8.54 -28.68
CA GLY A 168 -43.65 8.55 -29.95
C GLY A 168 -44.32 7.63 -30.97
N ARG A 169 -44.67 6.40 -30.59
CA ARG A 169 -45.43 5.46 -31.44
C ARG A 169 -46.78 6.02 -31.87
N PHE A 170 -47.50 6.69 -30.98
CA PHE A 170 -48.78 7.31 -31.33
C PHE A 170 -48.60 8.41 -32.38
N VAL A 171 -47.59 9.29 -32.22
CA VAL A 171 -47.31 10.34 -33.21
C VAL A 171 -46.79 9.77 -34.54
N ILE A 172 -45.95 8.73 -34.50
CA ILE A 172 -45.53 7.99 -35.70
C ILE A 172 -46.75 7.42 -36.43
N TRP A 173 -47.70 6.82 -35.71
CA TRP A 173 -48.93 6.32 -36.29
C TRP A 173 -49.76 7.45 -36.93
N LEU A 174 -49.90 8.59 -36.27
CA LEU A 174 -50.56 9.77 -36.85
C LEU A 174 -49.90 10.24 -38.15
N ARG A 175 -48.56 10.22 -38.23
CA ARG A 175 -47.79 10.53 -39.43
C ARG A 175 -48.06 9.54 -40.56
N GLN A 176 -48.02 8.24 -40.26
CA GLN A 176 -48.29 7.18 -41.23
C GLN A 176 -49.72 7.23 -41.78
N GLN A 177 -50.68 7.67 -40.95
CA GLN A 177 -52.07 7.88 -41.38
C GLN A 177 -52.30 9.23 -42.08
N GLY A 178 -51.30 10.12 -42.14
CA GLY A 178 -51.40 11.44 -42.77
C GLY A 178 -52.26 12.45 -42.01
N ILE A 179 -52.56 12.21 -40.73
CA ILE A 179 -53.51 13.02 -39.93
C ILE A 179 -52.86 13.81 -38.78
N GLU A 180 -51.53 13.73 -38.59
CA GLU A 180 -50.81 14.42 -37.50
C GLU A 180 -51.14 15.93 -37.44
N GLN A 181 -50.97 16.65 -38.54
CA GLN A 181 -51.21 18.10 -38.56
C GLN A 181 -52.67 18.46 -38.30
N GLN A 182 -53.60 17.70 -38.87
CA GLN A 182 -55.04 17.93 -38.69
C GLN A 182 -55.45 17.75 -37.23
N VAL A 183 -54.97 16.68 -36.59
CA VAL A 183 -55.24 16.39 -35.18
C VAL A 183 -54.59 17.45 -34.29
N LYS A 184 -53.33 17.81 -34.56
CA LYS A 184 -52.62 18.86 -33.81
C LYS A 184 -53.34 20.21 -33.87
N GLN A 185 -53.73 20.66 -35.07
CA GLN A 185 -54.46 21.92 -35.24
C GLN A 185 -55.84 21.90 -34.59
N ALA A 186 -56.53 20.76 -34.60
CA ALA A 186 -57.82 20.63 -33.92
C ALA A 186 -57.69 20.77 -32.40
N VAL A 187 -56.63 20.23 -31.80
CA VAL A 187 -56.33 20.39 -30.37
C VAL A 187 -55.98 21.83 -30.03
N GLU A 188 -55.08 22.45 -30.81
CA GLU A 188 -54.64 23.84 -30.60
C GLU A 188 -55.78 24.85 -30.85
N GLY A 189 -56.67 24.56 -31.80
CA GLY A 189 -57.87 25.35 -32.09
C GLY A 189 -58.91 25.35 -30.96
N GLU A 190 -58.89 24.35 -30.07
CA GLU A 190 -59.67 24.35 -28.82
C GLU A 190 -58.95 25.09 -27.67
N GLY A 191 -57.86 25.80 -27.95
CA GLY A 191 -57.09 26.58 -26.98
C GLY A 191 -56.23 25.73 -26.04
N LYS A 192 -55.93 24.48 -26.42
CA LYS A 192 -55.10 23.56 -25.62
C LYS A 192 -53.70 23.41 -26.22
N ASP A 193 -52.72 23.24 -25.34
CA ASP A 193 -51.36 22.93 -25.76
C ASP A 193 -51.24 21.46 -26.22
N TRP A 194 -50.71 21.26 -27.43
CA TRP A 194 -50.56 19.93 -28.03
C TRP A 194 -49.75 18.98 -27.14
N LEU A 195 -48.60 19.42 -26.62
CA LEU A 195 -47.69 18.58 -25.86
C LEU A 195 -48.30 18.19 -24.50
N ARG A 196 -49.02 19.11 -23.85
CA ARG A 196 -49.72 18.88 -22.59
C ARG A 196 -50.84 17.86 -22.74
N GLU A 197 -51.67 17.98 -23.78
CA GLU A 197 -52.73 17.00 -24.06
C GLU A 197 -52.15 15.64 -24.43
N LEU A 198 -51.05 15.62 -25.20
CA LEU A 198 -50.36 14.39 -25.60
C LEU A 198 -49.79 13.64 -24.39
N ASN A 199 -49.22 14.34 -23.40
CA ASN A 199 -48.77 13.73 -22.15
C ASN A 199 -49.92 13.08 -21.34
N ALA A 200 -51.15 13.57 -21.55
CA ALA A 200 -52.38 13.04 -20.98
C ALA A 200 -53.18 12.18 -21.98
N LEU A 201 -52.55 11.60 -23.00
CA LEU A 201 -53.17 10.89 -24.14
C LEU A 201 -54.42 10.08 -23.77
N PHE A 202 -54.34 9.19 -22.77
CA PHE A 202 -55.45 8.30 -22.40
C PHE A 202 -56.61 8.95 -21.65
N MET A 203 -56.43 10.20 -21.24
CA MET A 203 -57.38 11.00 -20.48
C MET A 203 -57.84 12.24 -21.26
N SER A 204 -57.22 12.56 -22.40
CA SER A 204 -57.56 13.73 -23.20
C SER A 204 -58.84 13.49 -24.03
N PRO A 205 -59.97 14.14 -23.71
CA PRO A 205 -61.17 14.09 -24.56
C PRO A 205 -60.95 14.90 -25.86
N VAL A 206 -60.04 15.87 -25.84
CA VAL A 206 -59.72 16.75 -26.96
C VAL A 206 -59.01 15.98 -28.07
N ILE A 207 -58.01 15.16 -27.73
CA ILE A 207 -57.34 14.27 -28.69
C ILE A 207 -58.34 13.24 -29.24
N ALA A 208 -59.17 12.64 -28.39
CA ALA A 208 -60.17 11.67 -28.84
C ALA A 208 -61.18 12.30 -29.84
N ASN A 209 -61.63 13.52 -29.57
CA ASN A 209 -62.49 14.28 -30.50
C ASN A 209 -61.78 14.62 -31.80
N ALA A 210 -60.55 15.10 -31.73
CA ALA A 210 -59.77 15.44 -32.91
C ALA A 210 -59.53 14.21 -33.81
N LEU A 211 -59.27 13.05 -33.22
CA LEU A 211 -59.13 11.78 -33.92
C LEU A 211 -60.43 11.34 -34.61
N LEU A 212 -61.57 11.37 -33.93
CA LEU A 212 -62.86 11.00 -34.53
C LEU A 212 -63.29 11.97 -35.63
N LYS A 213 -62.92 13.26 -35.51
CA LYS A 213 -63.13 14.25 -36.59
C LYS A 213 -62.24 13.96 -37.80
N ALA A 214 -60.97 13.62 -37.58
CA ALA A 214 -60.03 13.32 -38.65
C ALA A 214 -60.28 11.96 -39.32
N LYS A 215 -60.73 10.97 -38.54
CA LYS A 215 -60.99 9.61 -38.98
C LYS A 215 -62.20 9.02 -38.24
N PRO A 216 -63.43 9.23 -38.78
CA PRO A 216 -64.67 8.82 -38.12
C PRO A 216 -64.79 7.31 -37.89
N ASP A 217 -64.20 6.51 -38.77
CA ASP A 217 -64.30 5.04 -38.74
C ASP A 217 -63.38 4.37 -37.69
N LEU A 218 -62.67 5.14 -36.85
CA LEU A 218 -61.72 4.58 -35.89
C LEU A 218 -62.42 3.85 -34.73
N ALA A 219 -63.54 4.38 -34.24
CA ALA A 219 -64.33 3.82 -33.14
C ALA A 219 -65.75 4.43 -33.15
N ALA A 220 -66.72 3.78 -32.50
CA ALA A 220 -68.10 4.27 -32.46
C ALA A 220 -68.27 5.53 -31.61
N ASP A 221 -67.49 5.68 -30.53
CA ASP A 221 -67.51 6.85 -29.67
C ASP A 221 -66.15 7.14 -28.99
N GLN A 222 -66.07 8.25 -28.24
CA GLN A 222 -64.84 8.63 -27.51
C GLN A 222 -64.43 7.63 -26.43
N LYS A 223 -65.36 6.85 -25.89
CA LYS A 223 -65.08 5.89 -24.82
C LYS A 223 -64.37 4.68 -25.43
N GLU A 224 -64.93 4.11 -26.49
CA GLU A 224 -64.33 3.02 -27.24
C GLU A 224 -62.96 3.42 -27.81
N LEU A 225 -62.85 4.63 -28.39
CA LEU A 225 -61.56 5.13 -28.89
C LEU A 225 -60.48 5.18 -27.80
N ARG A 226 -60.81 5.71 -26.61
CA ARG A 226 -59.84 5.80 -25.52
C ARG A 226 -59.46 4.43 -24.97
N GLU A 227 -60.37 3.45 -24.98
CA GLU A 227 -60.07 2.06 -24.63
C GLU A 227 -59.11 1.43 -25.64
N GLN A 228 -59.33 1.64 -26.95
CA GLN A 228 -58.41 1.19 -28.01
C GLN A 228 -57.04 1.86 -27.90
N LEU A 229 -56.97 3.18 -27.67
CA LEU A 229 -55.70 3.91 -27.49
C LEU A 229 -54.90 3.37 -26.29
N ARG A 230 -55.56 3.03 -25.18
CA ARG A 230 -54.92 2.38 -24.02
C ARG A 230 -54.44 0.97 -24.33
N ALA A 231 -55.15 0.24 -25.18
CA ALA A 231 -54.77 -1.11 -25.57
C ALA A 231 -53.56 -1.12 -26.51
N GLU A 232 -53.49 -0.19 -27.47
CA GLU A 232 -52.45 -0.18 -28.51
C GLU A 232 -51.19 0.61 -28.14
N PHE A 233 -51.33 1.74 -27.47
CA PHE A 233 -50.19 2.59 -27.10
C PHE A 233 -49.86 2.48 -25.62
N LYS A 234 -49.76 1.25 -25.09
CA LYS A 234 -49.49 0.99 -23.68
C LYS A 234 -48.19 1.62 -23.20
N ARG A 235 -48.20 2.13 -21.96
CA ARG A 235 -46.97 2.49 -21.25
C ARG A 235 -46.21 1.22 -20.88
N VAL A 236 -44.98 1.11 -21.36
CA VAL A 236 -44.07 0.01 -21.06
C VAL A 236 -42.83 0.54 -20.35
N GLU A 237 -42.28 -0.26 -19.43
CA GLU A 237 -41.04 0.08 -18.71
C GLU A 237 -39.79 -0.22 -19.55
N ASP A 238 -39.86 -1.22 -20.44
CA ASP A 238 -38.79 -1.61 -21.36
C ASP A 238 -39.39 -2.13 -22.67
N VAL A 239 -38.55 -2.28 -23.70
CA VAL A 239 -38.93 -2.79 -25.02
C VAL A 239 -38.03 -3.95 -25.46
N SER A 240 -38.53 -4.79 -26.36
CA SER A 240 -37.73 -5.83 -27.01
C SER A 240 -36.73 -5.22 -28.04
N ASN A 241 -35.75 -6.03 -28.46
CA ASN A 241 -34.81 -5.63 -29.53
C ASN A 241 -35.54 -5.32 -30.84
N ASP A 242 -36.56 -6.13 -31.18
CA ASP A 242 -37.35 -5.93 -32.40
C ASP A 242 -38.20 -4.66 -32.32
N GLU A 243 -38.80 -4.37 -31.16
CA GLU A 243 -39.56 -3.14 -30.91
C GLU A 243 -38.67 -1.89 -30.97
N MET A 244 -37.42 -1.99 -30.50
CA MET A 244 -36.41 -0.93 -30.61
C MET A 244 -36.03 -0.67 -32.06
N VAL A 245 -35.67 -1.72 -32.80
CA VAL A 245 -35.31 -1.63 -34.22
C VAL A 245 -36.47 -1.06 -35.05
N GLN A 246 -37.68 -1.57 -34.84
CA GLN A 246 -38.86 -1.11 -35.55
C GLN A 246 -39.18 0.35 -35.19
N GLY A 247 -39.05 0.73 -33.92
CA GLY A 247 -39.22 2.11 -33.48
C GLY A 247 -38.23 3.08 -34.15
N ILE A 248 -36.94 2.72 -34.22
CA ILE A 248 -35.91 3.53 -34.90
C ILE A 248 -36.23 3.64 -36.39
N LYS A 249 -36.59 2.51 -37.03
CA LYS A 249 -36.95 2.48 -38.45
C LYS A 249 -38.13 3.37 -38.75
N ASP A 250 -39.21 3.27 -37.99
CA ASP A 250 -40.42 4.04 -38.20
C ASP A 250 -40.24 5.53 -37.89
N ALA A 251 -39.35 5.88 -36.96
CA ALA A 251 -39.04 7.27 -36.64
C ALA A 251 -38.23 7.98 -37.73
N LEU A 252 -37.33 7.26 -38.41
CA LEU A 252 -36.33 7.88 -39.30
C LEU A 252 -36.55 7.62 -40.79
N THR A 253 -37.33 6.60 -41.17
CA THR A 253 -37.57 6.29 -42.58
C THR A 253 -38.39 7.39 -43.25
N VAL A 254 -37.84 7.97 -44.30
CA VAL A 254 -38.51 9.00 -45.12
C VAL A 254 -38.74 8.43 -46.50
N GLU A 255 -39.99 8.46 -46.99
CA GLU A 255 -40.38 7.95 -48.32
C GLU A 255 -39.90 6.50 -48.59
N GLY A 256 -39.92 5.65 -47.56
CA GLY A 256 -39.52 4.24 -47.66
C GLY A 256 -38.01 3.99 -47.69
N LYS A 257 -37.17 5.01 -47.53
CA LYS A 257 -35.70 4.89 -47.43
C LYS A 257 -35.21 5.28 -46.03
N PHE A 258 -34.30 4.48 -45.49
CA PHE A 258 -33.65 4.78 -44.22
C PHE A 258 -32.41 5.67 -44.46
N PRO A 259 -32.35 6.89 -43.89
CA PRO A 259 -31.27 7.84 -44.13
C PRO A 259 -29.93 7.34 -43.56
N LEU A 260 -28.82 7.86 -44.09
CA LEU A 260 -27.50 7.62 -43.48
C LEU A 260 -27.44 8.33 -42.13
N THR A 261 -27.46 7.52 -41.08
CA THR A 261 -27.76 7.97 -39.72
C THR A 261 -26.54 7.83 -38.82
N LEU A 262 -26.20 8.91 -38.14
CA LEU A 262 -25.24 8.93 -37.03
C LEU A 262 -26.01 8.92 -35.70
N VAL A 263 -25.66 8.02 -34.79
CA VAL A 263 -26.14 8.03 -33.40
C VAL A 263 -24.96 8.22 -32.46
N VAL A 264 -24.94 9.36 -31.78
CA VAL A 264 -23.96 9.71 -30.76
C VAL A 264 -24.53 9.39 -29.38
N LEU A 265 -23.83 8.54 -28.64
CA LEU A 265 -24.12 8.22 -27.25
C LEU A 265 -23.02 8.82 -26.36
N ASP A 266 -23.32 9.94 -25.71
CA ASP A 266 -22.35 10.63 -24.86
C ASP A 266 -22.32 10.05 -23.44
N GLU A 267 -21.15 10.04 -22.81
CA GLU A 267 -20.86 9.56 -21.45
C GLU A 267 -21.38 8.13 -21.17
N VAL A 268 -21.25 7.23 -22.17
CA VAL A 268 -21.69 5.82 -22.07
C VAL A 268 -20.99 5.11 -20.91
N GLN A 269 -19.71 5.39 -20.69
CA GLN A 269 -18.97 4.82 -19.55
C GLN A 269 -19.57 5.26 -18.20
N GLN A 270 -19.97 6.52 -18.06
CA GLN A 270 -20.59 7.03 -16.83
C GLN A 270 -21.96 6.41 -16.60
N TYR A 271 -22.75 6.24 -17.67
CA TYR A 271 -24.06 5.59 -17.60
C TYR A 271 -23.97 4.11 -17.14
N ILE A 272 -22.94 3.39 -17.60
CA ILE A 272 -22.68 2.01 -17.22
C ILE A 272 -22.18 1.95 -15.76
N GLY A 273 -21.22 2.80 -15.38
CA GLY A 273 -20.55 2.70 -14.08
C GLY A 273 -19.89 1.33 -13.90
N ASP A 274 -20.18 0.67 -12.78
CA ASP A 274 -19.70 -0.68 -12.46
C ASP A 274 -20.72 -1.79 -12.81
N ASP A 275 -21.81 -1.45 -13.51
CA ASP A 275 -22.91 -2.37 -13.82
C ASP A 275 -22.62 -3.17 -15.12
N ALA A 276 -22.25 -4.44 -14.96
CA ALA A 276 -21.97 -5.33 -16.07
C ALA A 276 -23.20 -5.64 -16.94
N ASP A 277 -24.42 -5.60 -16.38
CA ASP A 277 -25.65 -5.88 -17.10
C ASP A 277 -26.01 -4.70 -18.02
N LYS A 278 -25.79 -3.46 -17.56
CA LYS A 278 -25.90 -2.27 -18.43
C LYS A 278 -24.91 -2.30 -19.58
N ALA A 279 -23.66 -2.67 -19.32
CA ALA A 279 -22.65 -2.81 -20.37
C ALA A 279 -23.09 -3.84 -21.43
N TYR A 280 -23.63 -4.97 -20.99
CA TYR A 280 -24.15 -6.02 -21.87
C TYR A 280 -25.35 -5.54 -22.71
N GLN A 281 -26.31 -4.84 -22.09
CA GLN A 281 -27.48 -4.32 -22.80
C GLN A 281 -27.10 -3.27 -23.87
N VAL A 282 -26.11 -2.41 -23.60
CA VAL A 282 -25.58 -1.46 -24.61
C VAL A 282 -24.95 -2.22 -25.77
N GLN A 283 -24.13 -3.23 -25.47
CA GLN A 283 -23.51 -4.08 -26.49
C GLN A 283 -24.58 -4.77 -27.38
N GLU A 284 -25.60 -5.34 -26.76
CA GLU A 284 -26.69 -6.05 -27.46
C GLU A 284 -27.52 -5.11 -28.33
N ALA A 285 -27.85 -3.91 -27.82
CA ALA A 285 -28.62 -2.93 -28.57
C ALA A 285 -27.85 -2.44 -29.81
N VAL A 286 -26.56 -2.11 -29.65
CA VAL A 286 -25.69 -1.68 -30.75
C VAL A 286 -25.54 -2.81 -31.77
N GLU A 287 -25.30 -4.04 -31.33
CA GLU A 287 -25.19 -5.19 -32.22
C GLU A 287 -26.46 -5.42 -33.05
N THR A 288 -27.63 -5.38 -32.39
CA THR A 288 -28.91 -5.60 -33.06
C THR A 288 -29.16 -4.52 -34.12
N CYS A 289 -28.91 -3.25 -33.77
CA CYS A 289 -29.06 -2.13 -34.69
C CYS A 289 -28.06 -2.20 -35.85
N SER A 290 -26.79 -2.47 -35.60
CA SER A 290 -25.76 -2.59 -36.66
C SER A 290 -26.11 -3.71 -37.64
N LYS A 291 -26.57 -4.88 -37.16
CA LYS A 291 -27.01 -5.98 -38.03
C LYS A 291 -28.23 -5.62 -38.88
N HIS A 292 -29.20 -4.91 -38.33
CA HIS A 292 -30.45 -4.61 -39.04
C HIS A 292 -30.30 -3.47 -40.06
N PHE A 293 -29.59 -2.40 -39.69
CA PHE A 293 -29.40 -1.21 -40.53
C PHE A 293 -28.11 -1.25 -41.37
N ASN A 294 -27.27 -2.28 -41.16
CA ASN A 294 -26.07 -2.61 -41.94
C ASN A 294 -25.12 -1.40 -42.10
N SER A 295 -24.93 -0.91 -43.31
CA SER A 295 -24.01 0.20 -43.59
C SER A 295 -24.61 1.59 -43.31
N GLN A 296 -25.90 1.69 -43.00
CA GLN A 296 -26.63 2.96 -42.95
C GLN A 296 -26.66 3.62 -41.57
N LEU A 297 -26.32 2.89 -40.49
CA LEU A 297 -26.38 3.39 -39.12
C LEU A 297 -25.02 3.26 -38.43
N LEU A 298 -24.46 4.37 -37.95
CA LEU A 298 -23.19 4.39 -37.21
C LEU A 298 -23.42 4.79 -35.75
N PHE A 299 -22.88 4.01 -34.82
CA PHE A 299 -22.80 4.38 -33.41
C PHE A 299 -21.44 4.98 -33.06
N VAL A 300 -21.45 6.14 -32.42
CA VAL A 300 -20.28 6.76 -31.79
C VAL A 300 -20.55 6.91 -30.30
N ALA A 301 -19.73 6.30 -29.46
CA ALA A 301 -19.85 6.35 -28.01
C ALA A 301 -18.64 7.07 -27.39
N THR A 302 -18.85 7.80 -26.29
CA THR A 302 -17.77 8.45 -25.55
C THR A 302 -17.56 7.84 -24.16
N GLY A 303 -16.31 7.84 -23.70
CA GLY A 303 -15.93 7.42 -22.34
C GLY A 303 -14.59 7.98 -21.88
N GLN A 304 -14.29 7.87 -20.58
CA GLN A 304 -13.06 8.42 -20.00
C GLN A 304 -11.84 7.57 -20.34
N ASN A 305 -11.96 6.25 -20.19
CA ASN A 305 -10.85 5.33 -20.38
C ASN A 305 -10.81 4.84 -21.83
N ALA A 306 -9.59 4.58 -22.31
CA ALA A 306 -9.44 3.61 -23.38
C ALA A 306 -10.06 2.28 -22.91
N LEU A 307 -10.75 1.57 -23.82
CA LEU A 307 -11.57 0.39 -23.49
C LEU A 307 -10.79 -0.80 -22.85
N SER A 308 -9.47 -0.66 -22.64
CA SER A 308 -8.59 -1.64 -21.99
C SER A 308 -8.56 -1.58 -20.46
N GLY A 309 -9.13 -0.55 -19.82
CA GLY A 309 -8.94 -0.27 -18.38
C GLY A 309 -9.86 -0.98 -17.37
N MET A 310 -11.03 -1.50 -17.78
CA MET A 310 -11.99 -2.15 -16.87
C MET A 310 -12.60 -3.44 -17.45
N PRO A 311 -12.74 -4.54 -16.67
CA PRO A 311 -13.32 -5.80 -17.15
C PRO A 311 -14.76 -5.69 -17.68
N SER A 312 -15.58 -4.80 -17.12
CA SER A 312 -16.95 -4.53 -17.58
C SER A 312 -16.97 -3.88 -18.97
N LEU A 313 -16.00 -3.01 -19.28
CA LEU A 313 -15.85 -2.32 -20.57
C LEU A 313 -15.20 -3.19 -21.65
N MET A 314 -14.39 -4.19 -21.28
CA MET A 314 -13.81 -5.11 -22.26
C MET A 314 -14.86 -5.84 -23.11
N ARG A 315 -16.06 -6.08 -22.56
CA ARG A 315 -17.16 -6.71 -23.31
C ARG A 315 -17.70 -5.80 -24.43
N LEU A 316 -17.66 -4.48 -24.25
CA LEU A 316 -18.05 -3.49 -25.27
C LEU A 316 -17.04 -3.39 -26.42
N MET A 317 -15.78 -3.79 -26.23
CA MET A 317 -14.73 -3.72 -27.28
C MET A 317 -15.11 -4.46 -28.55
N GLY A 318 -15.85 -5.57 -28.43
CA GLY A 318 -16.28 -6.35 -29.59
C GLY A 318 -17.24 -5.58 -30.54
N ARG A 319 -17.94 -4.56 -30.03
CA ARG A 319 -18.87 -3.73 -30.83
C ARG A 319 -18.34 -2.33 -31.13
N PHE A 320 -17.34 -1.88 -30.39
CA PHE A 320 -16.64 -0.63 -30.65
C PHE A 320 -15.15 -0.87 -30.97
N PRO A 321 -14.82 -1.59 -32.06
CA PRO A 321 -13.43 -1.97 -32.37
C PRO A 321 -12.57 -0.77 -32.82
N LEU A 322 -13.19 0.34 -33.23
CA LEU A 322 -12.48 1.54 -33.66
C LEU A 322 -12.37 2.55 -32.51
N ALA A 323 -11.17 2.72 -31.99
CA ALA A 323 -10.88 3.70 -30.94
C ALA A 323 -10.31 5.00 -31.53
N VAL A 324 -10.79 6.13 -31.02
CA VAL A 324 -10.20 7.47 -31.15
C VAL A 324 -9.83 7.92 -29.74
N GLN A 325 -8.59 8.33 -29.52
CA GLN A 325 -8.10 8.74 -28.21
C GLN A 325 -7.65 10.19 -28.25
N LEU A 326 -8.26 11.03 -27.41
CA LEU A 326 -7.94 12.45 -27.27
C LEU A 326 -6.88 12.64 -26.17
N SER A 327 -5.91 13.53 -26.40
CA SER A 327 -4.75 13.75 -25.54
C SER A 327 -4.73 15.13 -24.87
N ASP A 328 -3.92 15.32 -23.81
CA ASP A 328 -3.77 16.60 -23.10
C ASP A 328 -3.23 17.71 -24.05
N THR A 329 -2.36 17.34 -24.99
CA THR A 329 -1.70 18.27 -25.94
C THR A 329 -2.70 19.02 -26.83
N ASP A 330 -3.80 18.39 -27.20
CA ASP A 330 -4.81 18.98 -28.08
C ASP A 330 -5.50 20.16 -27.38
N VAL A 331 -5.70 20.08 -26.06
CA VAL A 331 -6.34 21.12 -25.25
C VAL A 331 -5.51 22.39 -25.24
N GLU A 332 -4.21 22.29 -25.00
CA GLU A 332 -3.32 23.45 -24.98
C GLU A 332 -3.32 24.16 -26.34
N SER A 333 -3.31 23.39 -27.44
CA SER A 333 -3.35 23.94 -28.79
C SER A 333 -4.65 24.74 -29.03
N VAL A 334 -5.77 24.24 -28.51
CA VAL A 334 -7.07 24.90 -28.58
C VAL A 334 -7.08 26.18 -27.74
N ILE A 335 -6.58 26.14 -26.50
CA ILE A 335 -6.44 27.31 -25.63
C ILE A 335 -5.60 28.40 -26.31
N ARG A 336 -4.46 28.01 -26.91
CA ARG A 336 -3.56 28.92 -27.63
C ARG A 336 -4.23 29.60 -28.82
N LYS A 337 -5.06 28.87 -29.58
CA LYS A 337 -5.74 29.42 -30.77
C LYS A 337 -7.03 30.19 -30.44
N ILE A 338 -7.77 29.80 -29.41
CA ILE A 338 -9.06 30.44 -29.08
C ILE A 338 -8.89 31.63 -28.15
N ILE A 339 -8.08 31.49 -27.09
CA ILE A 339 -7.94 32.50 -26.03
C ILE A 339 -6.65 33.27 -26.17
N LEU A 340 -5.51 32.58 -26.29
CA LEU A 340 -4.20 33.22 -26.18
C LEU A 340 -3.64 33.71 -27.53
N GLN A 341 -4.39 33.63 -28.62
CA GLN A 341 -3.90 33.95 -29.95
C GLN A 341 -3.37 35.38 -30.02
N LYS A 342 -2.08 35.52 -30.31
CA LYS A 342 -1.38 36.80 -30.39
C LYS A 342 -1.57 37.43 -31.77
N LYS A 343 -1.66 38.77 -31.81
CA LYS A 343 -1.53 39.54 -33.05
C LYS A 343 -0.12 39.37 -33.61
N PRO A 344 0.07 39.12 -34.92
CA PRO A 344 1.40 39.02 -35.52
C PRO A 344 2.30 40.23 -35.20
N SER A 345 1.73 41.43 -35.10
CA SER A 345 2.45 42.67 -34.78
C SER A 345 2.93 42.77 -33.32
N ALA A 346 2.40 41.95 -32.40
CA ALA A 346 2.73 41.99 -30.98
C ALA A 346 3.69 40.88 -30.54
N VAL A 347 3.88 39.84 -31.37
CA VAL A 347 4.72 38.65 -31.07
C VAL A 347 6.14 39.05 -30.62
N ALA A 348 6.82 39.87 -31.43
CA ALA A 348 8.20 40.30 -31.13
C ALA A 348 8.31 41.09 -29.80
N ALA A 349 7.27 41.86 -29.43
CA ALA A 349 7.27 42.61 -28.18
C ALA A 349 7.11 41.68 -26.96
N VAL A 350 6.28 40.63 -27.08
CA VAL A 350 6.14 39.60 -26.04
C VAL A 350 7.44 38.81 -25.89
N GLU A 351 8.06 38.44 -27.02
CA GLU A 351 9.35 37.73 -27.06
C GLU A 351 10.47 38.49 -26.37
N ASP A 352 10.63 39.78 -26.68
CA ASP A 352 11.62 40.65 -26.05
C ASP A 352 11.43 40.73 -24.53
N VAL A 353 10.19 40.78 -24.06
CA VAL A 353 9.85 40.89 -22.64
C VAL A 353 10.24 39.63 -21.86
N TRP A 354 9.84 38.43 -22.31
CA TRP A 354 10.20 37.23 -21.56
C TRP A 354 11.69 36.90 -21.70
N THR A 355 12.31 37.19 -22.85
CA THR A 355 13.75 36.95 -23.07
C THR A 355 14.61 37.80 -22.13
N LYS A 356 14.29 39.09 -21.96
CA LYS A 356 15.00 39.99 -21.04
C LYS A 356 14.90 39.56 -19.57
N ASN A 357 13.84 38.85 -19.22
CA ASN A 357 13.54 38.43 -17.84
C ASN A 357 13.69 36.91 -17.64
N LEU A 358 14.34 36.20 -18.57
CA LEU A 358 14.48 34.74 -18.54
C LEU A 358 15.16 34.23 -17.27
N GLY A 359 16.10 35.00 -16.73
CA GLY A 359 16.77 34.66 -15.46
C GLY A 359 15.84 34.62 -14.25
N GLU A 360 14.87 35.54 -14.18
CA GLU A 360 13.86 35.54 -13.11
C GLU A 360 12.89 34.37 -13.30
N ILE A 361 12.38 34.19 -14.53
CA ILE A 361 11.45 33.10 -14.86
C ILE A 361 12.06 31.73 -14.55
N SER A 362 13.32 31.51 -14.94
CA SER A 362 14.01 30.22 -14.78
C SER A 362 14.30 29.85 -13.32
N ARG A 363 14.20 30.81 -12.38
CA ARG A 363 14.40 30.54 -10.95
C ARG A 363 13.16 29.91 -10.29
N HIS A 364 11.98 30.15 -10.86
CA HIS A 364 10.72 29.69 -10.27
C HIS A 364 10.71 28.16 -10.13
N LEU A 365 10.44 27.67 -8.91
CA LEU A 365 10.38 26.24 -8.56
C LEU A 365 11.64 25.43 -8.91
N ARG A 366 12.81 26.07 -8.94
CA ARG A 366 14.10 25.40 -9.19
C ARG A 366 14.35 24.26 -8.20
N GLY A 367 14.85 23.13 -8.69
CA GLY A 367 15.11 21.93 -7.87
C GLY A 367 13.89 21.05 -7.60
N THR A 368 12.73 21.37 -8.20
CA THR A 368 11.52 20.54 -8.15
C THR A 368 11.34 19.76 -9.45
N LYS A 369 10.50 18.72 -9.45
CA LYS A 369 10.18 17.94 -10.67
C LYS A 369 9.43 18.74 -11.75
N ILE A 370 8.98 19.96 -11.43
CA ILE A 370 8.22 20.83 -12.35
C ILE A 370 8.93 22.16 -12.60
N GLU A 371 10.24 22.23 -12.35
CA GLU A 371 11.06 23.41 -12.59
C GLU A 371 11.00 23.90 -14.05
N SER A 372 11.51 25.12 -14.28
CA SER A 372 11.63 25.68 -15.63
C SER A 372 12.60 24.85 -16.47
N ILE A 373 12.22 24.50 -17.70
CA ILE A 373 13.03 23.72 -18.64
C ILE A 373 13.22 24.46 -19.96
N ALA A 374 14.29 24.18 -20.69
CA ALA A 374 14.58 24.84 -21.97
C ALA A 374 13.45 24.67 -23.02
N GLN A 375 12.68 23.57 -22.95
CA GLN A 375 11.54 23.35 -23.85
C GLN A 375 10.39 24.35 -23.64
N ASP A 376 10.31 24.99 -22.46
CA ASP A 376 9.30 25.99 -22.14
C ASP A 376 9.40 27.22 -23.05
N GLU A 377 10.61 27.55 -23.49
CA GLU A 377 10.90 28.69 -24.36
C GLU A 377 10.14 28.60 -25.71
N ASN A 378 9.91 27.37 -26.21
CA ASN A 378 9.18 27.15 -27.46
C ASN A 378 7.74 27.66 -27.45
N ASN A 379 7.11 27.68 -26.27
CA ASN A 379 5.70 28.04 -26.10
C ASN A 379 5.50 29.31 -25.25
N MET A 380 6.57 29.91 -24.69
CA MET A 380 6.50 31.04 -23.77
C MET A 380 5.68 32.22 -24.32
N THR A 381 5.90 32.59 -25.58
CA THR A 381 5.15 33.65 -26.26
C THR A 381 3.68 33.29 -26.42
N ALA A 382 3.39 32.03 -26.75
CA ALA A 382 2.02 31.54 -26.96
C ALA A 382 1.23 31.48 -25.65
N ASP A 383 1.89 31.10 -24.55
CA ASP A 383 1.28 30.87 -23.24
C ASP A 383 1.21 32.15 -22.38
N TYR A 384 1.96 33.20 -22.73
CA TYR A 384 1.91 34.50 -22.06
C TYR A 384 0.46 35.00 -21.92
N PRO A 385 0.01 35.39 -20.70
CA PRO A 385 0.78 35.84 -19.54
C PRO A 385 0.93 34.77 -18.44
N ILE A 386 0.66 33.50 -18.77
CA ILE A 386 0.79 32.38 -17.85
C ILE A 386 2.16 31.74 -18.09
N LEU A 387 2.99 31.68 -17.04
CA LEU A 387 4.29 31.03 -17.15
C LEU A 387 4.12 29.50 -17.14
N PRO A 388 4.84 28.74 -18.00
CA PRO A 388 4.71 27.28 -18.09
C PRO A 388 4.85 26.54 -16.76
N VAL A 389 5.78 26.98 -15.90
CA VAL A 389 5.98 26.44 -14.55
C VAL A 389 4.73 26.62 -13.67
N ARG A 390 4.07 27.78 -13.76
CA ARG A 390 2.84 28.07 -12.99
C ARG A 390 1.67 27.25 -13.51
N GLN A 391 1.55 27.08 -14.83
CA GLN A 391 0.56 26.20 -15.42
C GLN A 391 0.74 24.75 -14.94
N ARG A 392 1.96 24.21 -14.98
CA ARG A 392 2.25 22.85 -14.46
C ARG A 392 1.90 22.71 -12.98
N LEU A 393 2.21 23.72 -12.17
CA LEU A 393 1.84 23.74 -10.75
C LEU A 393 0.31 23.67 -10.58
N TRP A 394 -0.44 24.49 -11.32
CA TRP A 394 -1.90 24.50 -11.29
C TRP A 394 -2.51 23.17 -11.71
N GLU A 395 -1.99 22.54 -12.77
CA GLU A 395 -2.43 21.21 -13.21
C GLU A 395 -2.26 20.15 -12.13
N LYS A 396 -1.13 20.18 -11.40
CA LYS A 396 -0.89 19.24 -10.29
C LYS A 396 -1.87 19.46 -9.15
N ILE A 397 -2.10 20.72 -8.75
CA ILE A 397 -3.04 21.05 -7.66
C ILE A 397 -4.46 20.65 -8.04
N LEU A 398 -4.93 21.04 -9.23
CA LEU A 398 -6.28 20.73 -9.71
C LEU A 398 -6.54 19.22 -9.74
N ARG A 399 -5.56 18.42 -10.18
CA ARG A 399 -5.69 16.95 -10.23
C ARG A 399 -5.85 16.30 -8.85
N ILE A 400 -5.29 16.89 -7.79
CA ILE A 400 -5.33 16.30 -6.46
C ILE A 400 -6.61 16.68 -5.71
N VAL A 401 -7.07 17.92 -5.88
CA VAL A 401 -8.25 18.41 -5.16
C VAL A 401 -9.56 17.92 -5.78
N ASP A 402 -9.56 17.52 -7.06
CA ASP A 402 -10.67 16.88 -7.77
C ASP A 402 -10.87 15.40 -7.36
N THR A 403 -11.24 15.19 -6.10
CA THR A 403 -11.43 13.86 -5.48
C THR A 403 -12.67 13.11 -5.96
N THR A 404 -13.63 13.79 -6.57
CA THR A 404 -14.91 13.21 -7.00
C THR A 404 -14.95 12.86 -8.49
N GLY A 405 -13.91 13.19 -9.26
CA GLY A 405 -13.83 12.91 -10.71
C GLY A 405 -15.00 13.48 -11.53
N THR A 406 -15.72 14.45 -10.96
CA THR A 406 -17.01 14.98 -11.44
C THR A 406 -16.91 16.43 -11.88
N GLU A 407 -15.79 17.12 -11.63
CA GLU A 407 -15.55 18.48 -12.14
C GLU A 407 -14.64 18.47 -13.38
N SER A 408 -15.18 19.00 -14.47
CA SER A 408 -14.57 19.00 -15.80
C SER A 408 -13.26 19.76 -15.81
N GLN A 409 -12.13 19.02 -15.83
CA GLN A 409 -10.79 19.62 -15.77
C GLN A 409 -10.54 20.62 -16.92
N LEU A 410 -11.15 20.44 -18.10
CA LEU A 410 -11.11 21.48 -19.17
C LEU A 410 -11.92 22.72 -18.87
N ARG A 411 -13.12 22.54 -18.30
CA ARG A 411 -13.99 23.67 -17.93
C ARG A 411 -13.26 24.57 -16.96
N ASN A 412 -12.45 23.98 -16.08
CA ASN A 412 -11.52 24.73 -15.27
C ASN A 412 -10.39 25.33 -16.09
N GLN A 413 -9.67 24.58 -16.93
CA GLN A 413 -8.52 25.13 -17.64
C GLN A 413 -8.85 26.27 -18.62
N LEU A 414 -9.82 26.11 -19.55
CA LEU A 414 -10.21 27.18 -20.47
C LEU A 414 -10.71 28.42 -19.74
N LYS A 415 -11.57 28.22 -18.72
CA LYS A 415 -12.09 29.32 -17.90
C LYS A 415 -11.00 30.00 -17.08
N VAL A 416 -10.13 29.22 -16.42
CA VAL A 416 -9.01 29.74 -15.61
C VAL A 416 -8.05 30.51 -16.50
N VAL A 417 -7.70 30.01 -17.69
CA VAL A 417 -6.84 30.72 -18.64
C VAL A 417 -7.52 32.00 -19.13
N HIS A 418 -8.81 31.95 -19.47
CA HIS A 418 -9.55 33.16 -19.88
C HIS A 418 -9.59 34.20 -18.76
N GLU A 419 -9.96 33.82 -17.54
CA GLU A 419 -9.97 34.71 -16.38
C GLU A 419 -8.56 35.24 -16.05
N ALA A 420 -7.52 34.43 -16.26
CA ALA A 420 -6.13 34.85 -16.10
C ALA A 420 -5.74 35.93 -17.13
N THR A 421 -6.20 35.81 -18.38
CA THR A 421 -6.02 36.87 -19.40
C THR A 421 -6.80 38.13 -19.07
N LYS A 422 -8.02 38.03 -18.51
CA LYS A 422 -8.80 39.18 -18.05
C LYS A 422 -8.14 39.87 -16.87
N HIS A 423 -7.63 39.09 -15.90
CA HIS A 423 -6.98 39.60 -14.70
C HIS A 423 -5.74 40.45 -15.02
N THR A 424 -5.03 40.10 -16.09
CA THR A 424 -3.82 40.82 -16.53
C THR A 424 -4.08 41.80 -17.67
N ALA A 425 -5.27 41.83 -18.26
CA ALA A 425 -5.63 42.58 -19.47
C ALA A 425 -5.26 44.07 -19.44
N SER A 426 -5.56 44.73 -18.31
CA SER A 426 -5.35 46.16 -18.13
C SER A 426 -3.98 46.53 -17.56
N LYS A 427 -3.10 45.54 -17.34
CA LYS A 427 -1.72 45.74 -16.85
C LYS A 427 -0.76 45.94 -18.03
N ASN A 428 0.40 46.54 -17.74
CA ASN A 428 1.45 46.75 -18.73
C ASN A 428 2.03 45.40 -19.20
N LEU A 429 2.46 45.36 -20.47
CA LEU A 429 3.23 44.23 -20.98
C LEU A 429 4.46 43.97 -20.09
N GLY A 430 4.66 42.71 -19.67
CA GLY A 430 5.59 42.32 -18.59
C GLY A 430 4.89 41.81 -17.33
N ASN A 431 3.60 42.12 -17.16
CA ASN A 431 2.81 41.63 -16.03
C ASN A 431 2.22 40.24 -16.33
N VAL A 432 2.55 39.27 -15.48
CA VAL A 432 2.16 37.86 -15.55
C VAL A 432 1.21 37.47 -14.42
N VAL A 433 0.58 36.30 -14.55
CA VAL A 433 -0.39 35.79 -13.59
C VAL A 433 0.32 35.13 -12.42
N THR A 434 0.08 35.57 -11.19
CA THR A 434 0.71 35.02 -9.97
C THR A 434 0.22 33.59 -9.65
N GLY A 435 1.05 32.81 -8.96
CA GLY A 435 0.77 31.40 -8.67
C GLY A 435 -0.45 31.16 -7.79
N ASP A 436 -0.85 32.13 -6.96
CA ASP A 436 -2.02 32.07 -6.09
C ASP A 436 -3.35 32.18 -6.86
N PHE A 437 -3.33 32.67 -8.10
CA PHE A 437 -4.52 33.03 -8.88
C PHE A 437 -5.60 31.94 -8.91
N ILE A 438 -5.19 30.68 -9.03
CA ILE A 438 -6.14 29.56 -9.14
C ILE A 438 -6.95 29.35 -7.85
N TYR A 439 -6.42 29.75 -6.69
CA TYR A 439 -7.17 29.73 -5.43
C TYR A 439 -8.44 30.56 -5.56
N GLY A 440 -8.35 31.79 -6.07
CA GLY A 440 -9.51 32.68 -6.22
C GLY A 440 -10.58 32.12 -7.16
N GLN A 441 -10.19 31.30 -8.13
CA GLN A 441 -11.11 30.67 -9.08
C GLN A 441 -11.81 29.43 -8.49
N GLN A 442 -11.12 28.69 -7.61
CA GLN A 442 -11.58 27.38 -7.14
C GLN A 442 -12.06 27.35 -5.69
N ALA A 443 -11.69 28.34 -4.87
CA ALA A 443 -12.01 28.36 -3.45
C ALA A 443 -13.51 28.15 -3.13
N PRO A 444 -14.47 28.71 -3.89
CA PRO A 444 -15.89 28.40 -3.67
C PRO A 444 -16.25 26.92 -3.89
N SER A 445 -15.68 26.26 -4.90
CA SER A 445 -15.88 24.82 -5.15
C SER A 445 -15.23 24.00 -4.04
N TRP A 446 -13.98 24.32 -3.68
CA TRP A 446 -13.26 23.62 -2.61
C TRP A 446 -13.93 23.76 -1.24
N LEU A 447 -14.61 24.88 -0.99
CA LEU A 447 -15.43 25.06 0.20
C LEU A 447 -16.68 24.16 0.19
N GLN A 448 -17.33 24.01 -0.97
CA GLN A 448 -18.51 23.13 -1.12
C GLN A 448 -18.16 21.66 -1.01
N THR A 449 -17.02 21.24 -1.57
CA THR A 449 -16.55 19.84 -1.51
C THR A 449 -15.90 19.48 -0.18
N GLY A 450 -15.65 20.45 0.69
CA GLY A 450 -15.00 20.27 1.99
C GLY A 450 -13.47 20.17 1.90
N ALA A 451 -12.86 20.35 0.73
CA ALA A 451 -11.40 20.37 0.57
C ALA A 451 -10.74 21.61 1.21
N LEU A 452 -11.51 22.70 1.34
CA LEU A 452 -11.15 23.96 2.00
C LEU A 452 -12.12 24.22 3.16
N SER A 453 -11.59 24.47 4.36
CA SER A 453 -12.42 24.78 5.52
C SER A 453 -13.00 26.19 5.44
N LYS A 454 -14.20 26.38 6.00
CA LYS A 454 -14.87 27.68 6.07
C LYS A 454 -14.03 28.74 6.78
N GLU A 455 -13.36 28.36 7.86
CA GLU A 455 -12.50 29.27 8.64
C GLU A 455 -11.31 29.79 7.82
N VAL A 456 -10.59 28.89 7.13
CA VAL A 456 -9.45 29.29 6.27
C VAL A 456 -9.95 30.17 5.12
N PHE A 457 -11.09 29.83 4.52
CA PHE A 457 -11.72 30.64 3.48
C PHE A 457 -12.06 32.06 3.96
N GLU A 458 -12.65 32.20 5.14
CA GLU A 458 -13.02 33.50 5.74
C GLU A 458 -11.79 34.34 6.11
N ILE A 459 -10.74 33.73 6.66
CA ILE A 459 -9.47 34.42 6.99
C ILE A 459 -8.84 34.98 5.71
N ILE A 460 -8.72 34.16 4.66
CA ILE A 460 -8.14 34.58 3.39
C ILE A 460 -8.99 35.68 2.75
N ALA A 461 -10.32 35.52 2.71
CA ALA A 461 -11.21 36.53 2.13
C ALA A 461 -11.15 37.88 2.87
N ARG A 462 -11.05 37.87 4.21
CA ARG A 462 -10.89 39.09 5.01
C ARG A 462 -9.58 39.81 4.65
N LEU A 463 -8.46 39.09 4.67
CA LEU A 463 -7.13 39.63 4.38
C LEU A 463 -7.03 40.17 2.94
N ALA A 464 -7.73 39.56 1.99
CA ALA A 464 -7.78 40.04 0.60
C ALA A 464 -8.37 41.45 0.44
N THR A 465 -9.21 41.89 1.38
CA THR A 465 -9.82 43.24 1.38
C THR A 465 -9.07 44.27 2.23
N GLY A 466 -7.97 43.85 2.85
CA GLY A 466 -7.16 44.65 3.77
C GLY A 466 -6.14 45.56 3.08
N ASP A 467 -5.15 45.98 3.85
CA ASP A 467 -4.02 46.78 3.35
C ASP A 467 -3.04 45.96 2.49
N ALA A 468 -1.97 46.60 1.99
CA ALA A 468 -1.01 45.95 1.08
C ALA A 468 -0.21 44.79 1.72
N ASN A 469 -0.12 44.72 3.06
CA ASN A 469 0.49 43.60 3.76
C ASN A 469 -0.53 42.50 4.03
N GLU A 470 -1.75 42.84 4.42
CA GLU A 470 -2.85 41.88 4.56
C GLU A 470 -3.17 41.19 3.21
N GLN A 471 -3.18 41.93 2.11
CA GLN A 471 -3.33 41.35 0.77
C GLN A 471 -2.18 40.39 0.43
N LEU A 472 -0.93 40.71 0.82
CA LEU A 472 0.20 39.80 0.66
C LEU A 472 0.02 38.53 1.51
N GLN A 473 -0.43 38.66 2.76
CA GLN A 473 -0.76 37.53 3.63
C GLN A 473 -1.85 36.64 3.02
N SER A 474 -2.90 37.23 2.44
CA SER A 474 -3.94 36.50 1.72
C SER A 474 -3.33 35.63 0.62
N LYS A 475 -2.47 36.20 -0.24
CA LYS A 475 -1.82 35.44 -1.33
C LYS A 475 -0.89 34.34 -0.79
N LEU A 476 -0.17 34.60 0.30
CA LEU A 476 0.70 33.62 0.96
C LEU A 476 -0.10 32.45 1.50
N LEU A 477 -1.21 32.69 2.22
CA LEU A 477 -2.08 31.64 2.75
C LEU A 477 -2.72 30.82 1.63
N SER A 478 -3.14 31.45 0.53
CA SER A 478 -3.62 30.75 -0.66
C SER A 478 -2.58 29.80 -1.23
N LEU A 479 -1.33 30.22 -1.37
CA LEU A 479 -0.24 29.36 -1.83
C LEU A 479 0.10 28.25 -0.85
N ILE A 480 0.20 28.55 0.45
CA ILE A 480 0.49 27.57 1.50
C ILE A 480 -0.59 26.48 1.53
N PHE A 481 -1.87 26.86 1.41
CA PHE A 481 -2.97 25.92 1.28
C PHE A 481 -2.78 25.00 0.08
N MET A 482 -2.57 25.57 -1.10
CA MET A 482 -2.50 24.81 -2.35
C MET A 482 -1.28 23.89 -2.41
N ILE A 483 -0.10 24.39 -2.00
CA ILE A 483 1.12 23.58 -1.92
C ILE A 483 0.98 22.48 -0.87
N GLY A 484 0.31 22.77 0.25
CA GLY A 484 0.02 21.79 1.31
C GLY A 484 -0.85 20.61 0.86
N LYS A 485 -1.54 20.70 -0.29
CA LYS A 485 -2.28 19.57 -0.88
C LYS A 485 -1.42 18.67 -1.76
N LEU A 486 -0.19 19.05 -2.10
CA LEU A 486 0.70 18.24 -2.91
C LEU A 486 1.22 17.02 -2.12
N PRO A 487 1.50 15.88 -2.78
CA PRO A 487 1.96 14.68 -2.08
C PRO A 487 3.35 14.89 -1.46
N THR A 488 3.53 14.43 -0.23
CA THR A 488 4.78 14.57 0.53
C THR A 488 5.59 13.27 0.62
N ASP A 489 5.04 12.13 0.20
CA ASP A 489 5.76 10.86 0.23
C ASP A 489 6.88 10.83 -0.83
N THR A 490 7.94 10.08 -0.54
CA THR A 490 9.16 10.06 -1.36
C THR A 490 8.96 9.60 -2.81
N ILE A 491 7.87 8.88 -3.10
CA ILE A 491 7.62 8.33 -4.44
C ILE A 491 6.82 9.34 -5.28
N ALA A 492 5.72 9.85 -4.74
CA ALA A 492 4.81 10.75 -5.45
C ALA A 492 5.18 12.24 -5.34
N SER A 493 6.02 12.63 -4.38
CA SER A 493 6.40 14.03 -4.19
C SER A 493 7.03 14.63 -5.45
N ILE A 494 6.59 15.84 -5.79
CA ILE A 494 7.15 16.66 -6.86
C ILE A 494 8.23 17.63 -6.37
N GLY A 495 8.56 17.61 -5.07
CA GLY A 495 9.60 18.45 -4.47
C GLY A 495 9.19 19.89 -4.18
N VAL A 496 7.96 20.30 -4.51
CA VAL A 496 7.46 21.65 -4.21
C VAL A 496 7.08 21.73 -2.74
N LYS A 497 7.70 22.68 -2.02
CA LYS A 497 7.44 22.98 -0.62
C LYS A 497 7.10 24.45 -0.43
N ALA A 498 6.27 24.77 0.56
CA ALA A 498 5.93 26.16 0.86
C ALA A 498 7.04 26.77 1.70
N THR A 499 8.12 27.20 1.05
CA THR A 499 9.24 27.94 1.66
C THR A 499 9.16 29.41 1.29
N GLY A 500 9.80 30.29 2.07
CA GLY A 500 9.78 31.74 1.80
C GLY A 500 10.22 32.10 0.38
N ASP A 501 11.25 31.42 -0.14
CA ASP A 501 11.78 31.61 -1.49
C ASP A 501 10.79 31.16 -2.58
N ILE A 502 10.21 29.96 -2.44
CA ILE A 502 9.21 29.46 -3.40
C ILE A 502 7.96 30.35 -3.42
N LEU A 503 7.50 30.78 -2.24
CA LEU A 503 6.36 31.66 -2.11
C LEU A 503 6.62 33.02 -2.77
N ALA A 504 7.80 33.62 -2.57
CA ALA A 504 8.17 34.88 -3.22
C ALA A 504 8.20 34.75 -4.75
N ASP A 505 8.82 33.68 -5.28
CA ASP A 505 8.93 33.44 -6.73
C ASP A 505 7.55 33.25 -7.39
N LEU A 506 6.65 32.52 -6.75
CA LEU A 506 5.29 32.31 -7.27
C LEU A 506 4.44 33.60 -7.25
N LEU A 507 4.78 34.58 -6.40
CA LEU A 507 4.05 35.84 -6.28
C LEU A 507 4.55 36.95 -7.21
N VAL A 508 5.61 36.72 -8.00
CA VAL A 508 6.11 37.70 -8.98
C VAL A 508 5.02 38.02 -10.01
N GLU A 509 4.62 39.28 -10.06
CA GLU A 509 3.57 39.79 -10.95
C GLU A 509 4.17 40.59 -12.11
N ASP A 510 5.10 41.50 -11.85
CA ASP A 510 5.87 42.21 -12.87
C ASP A 510 7.24 41.55 -13.05
N LEU A 511 7.49 41.00 -14.25
CA LEU A 511 8.75 40.30 -14.55
C LEU A 511 9.97 41.22 -14.47
N SER A 512 9.81 42.53 -14.68
CA SER A 512 10.92 43.48 -14.66
C SER A 512 11.32 43.91 -13.25
N GLU A 513 10.37 43.93 -12.30
CA GLU A 513 10.66 44.16 -10.89
C GLU A 513 11.24 42.92 -10.20
N GLY A 514 10.82 41.74 -10.65
CA GLY A 514 11.24 40.43 -10.13
C GLY A 514 10.87 40.21 -8.65
N SER A 515 11.49 39.21 -8.03
CA SER A 515 11.20 38.79 -6.64
C SER A 515 11.92 39.55 -5.54
N THR A 516 12.87 40.46 -5.86
CA THR A 516 13.81 41.00 -4.86
C THR A 516 13.10 41.67 -3.68
N GLU A 517 12.09 42.49 -3.95
CA GLU A 517 11.29 43.13 -2.90
C GLU A 517 10.36 42.14 -2.19
N LEU A 518 9.81 41.15 -2.90
CA LEU A 518 9.00 40.08 -2.30
C LEU A 518 9.82 39.27 -1.29
N ARG A 519 11.08 38.94 -1.61
CA ARG A 519 11.99 38.20 -0.70
C ARG A 519 12.30 38.98 0.59
N LYS A 520 12.21 40.30 0.58
CA LYS A 520 12.32 41.13 1.80
C LYS A 520 11.01 41.19 2.58
N ARG A 521 9.86 41.25 1.87
CA ARG A 521 8.54 41.44 2.49
C ARG A 521 7.91 40.13 2.99
N VAL A 522 8.16 39.00 2.35
CA VAL A 522 7.53 37.71 2.66
C VAL A 522 7.92 37.17 4.04
N PRO A 523 9.21 37.12 4.45
CA PRO A 523 9.58 36.53 5.74
C PRO A 523 8.91 37.21 6.95
N PRO A 524 8.88 38.56 7.07
CA PRO A 524 8.17 39.22 8.17
C PRO A 524 6.66 38.93 8.21
N GLN A 525 6.01 38.73 7.05
CA GLN A 525 4.59 38.38 7.02
C GLN A 525 4.35 36.92 7.44
N LEU A 526 5.25 36.00 7.08
CA LEU A 526 5.18 34.60 7.53
C LEU A 526 5.41 34.50 9.04
N GLU A 527 6.35 35.25 9.60
CA GLU A 527 6.54 35.36 11.06
C GLU A 527 5.28 35.87 11.76
N LEU A 528 4.63 36.90 11.20
CA LEU A 528 3.39 37.44 11.75
C LEU A 528 2.26 36.40 11.69
N LEU A 529 2.05 35.73 10.56
CA LEU A 529 1.04 34.68 10.41
C LEU A 529 1.29 33.48 11.35
N ALA A 530 2.56 33.12 11.57
CA ALA A 530 2.94 32.08 12.50
C ALA A 530 2.69 32.50 13.96
N SER A 531 3.01 33.75 14.32
CA SER A 531 2.75 34.30 15.66
C SER A 531 1.25 34.39 15.99
N GLN A 532 0.42 34.56 14.95
CA GLN A 532 -1.05 34.57 15.05
C GLN A 532 -1.66 33.15 15.07
N GLY A 533 -0.84 32.10 14.92
CA GLY A 533 -1.31 30.71 14.87
C GLY A 533 -2.12 30.36 13.61
N THR A 534 -1.95 31.14 12.53
CA THR A 534 -2.61 30.83 11.24
C THR A 534 -1.81 29.79 10.45
N ILE A 535 -0.49 29.76 10.63
CA ILE A 535 0.41 28.81 10.00
C ILE A 535 1.36 28.18 11.03
N MET A 536 1.77 26.95 10.76
CA MET A 536 2.81 26.21 11.46
C MET A 536 4.11 26.24 10.67
N VAL A 537 5.23 26.28 11.39
CA VAL A 537 6.59 26.18 10.84
C VAL A 537 7.14 24.78 11.14
N LEU A 538 7.58 24.08 10.10
CA LEU A 538 8.26 22.79 10.18
C LEU A 538 9.71 22.97 9.75
N ASP A 539 10.64 22.80 10.69
CA ASP A 539 12.07 22.87 10.38
C ASP A 539 12.56 21.54 9.81
N SER A 540 12.97 21.56 8.54
CA SER A 540 13.49 20.39 7.84
C SER A 540 14.89 20.69 7.28
N GLY A 541 15.93 20.32 8.04
CA GLY A 541 17.30 20.28 7.51
C GLY A 541 17.86 21.63 7.02
N GLY A 542 17.47 22.75 7.63
CA GLY A 542 17.98 24.09 7.33
C GLY A 542 17.02 25.00 6.57
N GLU A 543 15.86 24.49 6.12
CA GLU A 543 14.79 25.31 5.53
C GLU A 543 13.49 25.15 6.32
N SER A 544 12.79 26.27 6.53
CA SER A 544 11.49 26.30 7.20
C SER A 544 10.37 26.13 6.18
N GLU A 545 9.59 25.05 6.33
CA GLU A 545 8.38 24.78 5.54
C GLU A 545 7.15 25.28 6.30
N TYR A 546 6.28 26.02 5.61
CA TYR A 546 5.06 26.60 6.19
C TYR A 546 3.83 25.77 5.83
N ARG A 547 2.96 25.49 6.81
CA ARG A 547 1.68 24.80 6.59
C ARG A 547 0.54 25.53 7.30
N LEU A 548 -0.69 25.41 6.81
CA LEU A 548 -1.85 25.97 7.51
C LEU A 548 -2.08 25.23 8.83
N GLN A 549 -2.39 26.00 9.88
CA GLN A 549 -2.84 25.46 11.15
C GLN A 549 -4.37 25.39 11.13
N THR A 550 -4.92 24.17 11.22
CA THR A 550 -6.37 23.96 11.37
C THR A 550 -6.72 23.81 12.84
N GLN A 551 -7.98 24.03 13.24
CA GLN A 551 -8.41 23.74 14.62
C GLN A 551 -8.07 22.30 15.03
N GLU A 552 -8.24 21.36 14.10
CA GLU A 552 -7.93 19.96 14.34
C GLU A 552 -6.42 19.78 14.55
N SER A 553 -5.56 20.30 13.66
CA SER A 553 -4.09 20.19 13.85
C SER A 553 -3.62 20.90 15.11
N SER A 554 -4.16 22.08 15.44
CA SER A 554 -3.86 22.78 16.68
C SER A 554 -4.21 21.94 17.91
N ALA A 555 -5.40 21.32 17.93
CA ALA A 555 -5.81 20.44 19.01
C ALA A 555 -4.90 19.20 19.13
N TRP A 556 -4.43 18.63 18.01
CA TRP A 556 -3.43 17.55 18.03
C TRP A 556 -2.09 18.02 18.61
N HIS A 557 -1.61 19.21 18.24
CA HIS A 557 -0.37 19.77 18.76
C HIS A 557 -0.46 20.20 20.23
N ASP A 558 -1.61 20.70 20.69
CA ASP A 558 -1.82 21.06 22.09
C ASP A 558 -1.83 19.82 22.98
N ILE A 559 -2.49 18.74 22.54
CA ILE A 559 -2.43 17.44 23.22
C ILE A 559 -0.99 16.90 23.22
N TYR A 560 -0.28 16.99 22.10
CA TYR A 560 1.14 16.58 22.04
C TYR A 560 1.98 17.32 23.08
N ARG A 561 1.91 18.65 23.13
CA ARG A 561 2.64 19.46 24.11
C ARG A 561 2.25 19.12 25.55
N GLN A 562 0.97 18.82 25.79
CA GLN A 562 0.51 18.38 27.10
C GLN A 562 1.09 17.02 27.48
N GLN A 563 1.09 16.04 26.56
CA GLN A 563 1.68 14.72 26.79
C GLN A 563 3.20 14.80 26.98
N GLU A 564 3.87 15.63 26.18
CA GLU A 564 5.30 15.90 26.30
C GLU A 564 5.64 16.47 27.68
N ALA A 565 4.87 17.47 28.15
CA ALA A 565 5.03 18.05 29.47
C ALA A 565 4.72 17.06 30.62
N ASP A 566 3.68 16.24 30.49
CA ASP A 566 3.34 15.21 31.49
C ASP A 566 4.42 14.13 31.61
N ILE A 567 4.92 13.64 30.47
CA ILE A 567 5.99 12.63 30.43
C ILE A 567 7.31 13.22 30.94
N ALA A 568 7.67 14.44 30.51
CA ALA A 568 8.85 15.14 31.01
C ALA A 568 8.76 15.45 32.51
N GLY A 569 7.54 15.72 33.02
CA GLY A 569 7.25 15.94 34.44
C GLY A 569 7.40 14.70 35.32
N ASN A 570 7.56 13.50 34.73
CA ASN A 570 7.77 12.25 35.46
C ASN A 570 9.10 11.58 35.06
N PRO A 571 10.24 12.02 35.62
CA PRO A 571 11.56 11.48 35.30
C PRO A 571 11.68 9.95 35.48
N LYS A 572 11.00 9.38 36.49
CA LYS A 572 11.00 7.93 36.72
C LYS A 572 10.46 7.14 35.53
N ARG A 573 9.46 7.67 34.83
CA ARG A 573 8.86 7.03 33.66
C ARG A 573 9.83 6.99 32.48
N ILE A 574 10.68 8.01 32.35
CA ILE A 574 11.75 8.07 31.34
C ILE A 574 12.89 7.12 31.73
N ASP A 575 13.25 7.08 33.01
CA ASP A 575 14.27 6.17 33.53
C ASP A 575 13.90 4.71 33.26
N THR A 576 12.71 4.27 33.68
CA THR A 576 12.24 2.89 33.43
C THR A 576 12.22 2.57 31.93
N ALA A 577 11.76 3.50 31.09
CA ALA A 577 11.72 3.30 29.64
C ALA A 577 13.11 3.11 29.03
N ARG A 578 14.07 3.92 29.48
CA ARG A 578 15.46 3.81 29.05
C ARG A 578 16.06 2.48 29.50
N ASP A 579 15.85 2.10 30.75
CA ASP A 579 16.41 0.88 31.32
C ASP A 579 15.84 -0.36 30.59
N ASP A 580 14.55 -0.35 30.24
CA ASP A 580 13.91 -1.37 29.40
C ASP A 580 14.53 -1.44 27.98
N LEU A 581 14.80 -0.28 27.36
CA LEU A 581 15.42 -0.21 26.02
C LEU A 581 16.86 -0.76 26.04
N ILE A 582 17.64 -0.39 27.05
CA ILE A 582 19.01 -0.88 27.24
C ILE A 582 19.00 -2.41 27.48
N ALA A 583 18.14 -2.90 28.37
CA ALA A 583 18.01 -4.32 28.65
C ALA A 583 17.56 -5.11 27.42
N LYS A 584 16.61 -4.58 26.64
CA LYS A 584 16.15 -5.18 25.39
C LYS A 584 17.28 -5.31 24.37
N ARG A 585 18.06 -4.25 24.16
CA ARG A 585 19.18 -4.23 23.20
C ARG A 585 20.32 -5.16 23.63
N ALA A 586 20.65 -5.19 24.92
CA ALA A 586 21.64 -6.13 25.47
C ALA A 586 21.20 -7.59 25.33
N ARG A 587 19.93 -7.92 25.59
CA ARG A 587 19.35 -9.26 25.38
C ARG A 587 19.36 -9.68 23.91
N GLN A 588 19.09 -8.75 22.99
CA GLN A 588 19.21 -9.03 21.55
C GLN A 588 20.64 -9.41 21.19
N ALA A 589 21.64 -8.67 21.68
CA ALA A 589 23.04 -8.98 21.44
C ALA A 589 23.45 -10.36 22.01
N SER A 590 22.91 -10.77 23.16
CA SER A 590 23.21 -12.07 23.76
C SER A 590 22.52 -13.26 23.09
N ASN A 591 21.28 -13.08 22.59
CA ASN A 591 20.50 -14.17 21.98
C ASN A 591 21.16 -14.74 20.72
N ASP A 592 21.95 -13.92 20.02
CA ASP A 592 22.68 -14.33 18.82
C ASP A 592 23.99 -15.09 19.12
N ILE A 593 24.34 -15.27 20.40
CA ILE A 593 25.57 -15.95 20.82
C ILE A 593 25.29 -17.43 21.03
N ARG A 594 26.02 -18.28 20.29
CA ARG A 594 26.01 -19.74 20.46
C ARG A 594 27.35 -20.18 21.06
N LEU A 595 27.36 -20.47 22.35
CA LEU A 595 28.58 -20.91 23.05
C LEU A 595 28.65 -22.43 23.09
N GLN A 596 29.76 -22.99 22.61
CA GLN A 596 30.11 -24.40 22.69
C GLN A 596 31.51 -24.53 23.26
N GLN A 597 31.72 -25.50 24.17
CA GLN A 597 33.01 -25.73 24.83
C GLN A 597 33.63 -27.05 24.38
N GLY A 598 34.90 -26.97 23.94
CA GLY A 598 35.78 -28.10 23.62
C GLY A 598 35.35 -28.99 22.45
N LYS A 599 36.04 -30.13 22.30
CA LYS A 599 35.80 -31.15 21.25
C LYS A 599 34.44 -31.83 21.37
N SER A 600 33.90 -31.90 22.58
CA SER A 600 32.58 -32.46 22.88
C SER A 600 31.42 -31.55 22.46
N ASN A 601 31.70 -30.30 22.03
CA ASN A 601 30.71 -29.30 21.63
C ASN A 601 29.63 -29.05 22.69
N GLU A 602 30.00 -29.08 23.97
CA GLU A 602 29.07 -28.92 25.09
C GLU A 602 28.46 -27.52 25.08
N ALA A 603 27.13 -27.43 24.96
CA ALA A 603 26.42 -26.16 24.86
C ALA A 603 26.45 -25.39 26.18
N ARG A 604 26.77 -24.09 26.12
CA ARG A 604 26.88 -23.21 27.28
C ARG A 604 25.91 -22.05 27.18
N LYS A 605 25.28 -21.71 28.31
CA LYS A 605 24.35 -20.59 28.42
C LYS A 605 25.04 -19.42 29.12
N LEU A 606 25.00 -18.25 28.48
CA LEU A 606 25.37 -16.97 29.09
C LEU A 606 24.12 -16.33 29.69
N ASN A 607 24.11 -16.12 31.01
CA ASN A 607 23.01 -15.48 31.71
C ASN A 607 23.28 -13.98 31.86
N LEU A 608 22.42 -13.12 31.29
CA LEU A 608 22.49 -11.68 31.56
C LEU A 608 21.82 -11.36 32.90
N CYS A 609 22.53 -10.63 33.76
CA CYS A 609 22.01 -10.09 35.01
C CYS A 609 21.98 -8.56 34.96
N PHE A 610 20.84 -7.95 35.28
CA PHE A 610 20.66 -6.49 35.36
C PHE A 610 20.41 -6.02 36.79
N ASP A 611 20.52 -6.91 37.77
CA ASP A 611 20.30 -6.60 39.19
C ASP A 611 21.46 -5.76 39.75
N ALA A 612 21.24 -5.13 40.91
CA ALA A 612 22.23 -4.27 41.57
C ALA A 612 23.48 -5.03 42.06
N GLU A 613 23.40 -6.35 42.24
CA GLU A 613 24.50 -7.19 42.70
C GLU A 613 24.66 -8.41 41.77
N LEU A 614 25.89 -8.91 41.67
CA LEU A 614 26.18 -10.14 40.96
C LEU A 614 25.51 -11.34 41.68
N PRO A 615 24.90 -12.30 40.97
CA PRO A 615 24.29 -13.47 41.59
C PRO A 615 25.27 -14.28 42.45
N ARG A 616 24.81 -14.78 43.60
CA ARG A 616 25.64 -15.53 44.57
C ARG A 616 26.24 -16.82 44.02
N ASP A 617 25.66 -17.36 42.94
CA ASP A 617 26.11 -18.56 42.24
C ASP A 617 26.97 -18.25 41.00
N ALA A 618 27.47 -17.02 40.85
CA ALA A 618 28.32 -16.63 39.72
C ALA A 618 29.69 -17.35 39.67
N ASN A 619 30.08 -18.01 40.76
CA ASN A 619 31.23 -18.93 40.78
C ASN A 619 30.89 -20.34 40.26
N LYS A 620 29.64 -20.62 39.91
CA LYS A 620 29.15 -21.91 39.40
C LYS A 620 28.56 -21.82 38.00
N GLN A 621 28.09 -20.64 37.58
CA GLN A 621 27.48 -20.41 36.28
C GLN A 621 28.09 -19.21 35.56
N LEU A 622 27.91 -19.18 34.24
CA LEU A 622 28.39 -18.10 33.40
C LEU A 622 27.39 -16.93 33.40
N TYR A 623 27.78 -15.81 34.02
CA TYR A 623 26.99 -14.59 34.04
C TYR A 623 27.69 -13.42 33.33
N ALA A 624 26.91 -12.58 32.68
CA ALA A 624 27.29 -11.21 32.33
C ALA A 624 26.42 -10.24 33.13
N TRP A 625 27.05 -9.55 34.08
CA TRP A 625 26.43 -8.54 34.91
C TRP A 625 26.50 -7.19 34.21
N VAL A 626 25.34 -6.65 33.87
CA VAL A 626 25.19 -5.48 33.01
C VAL A 626 24.80 -4.28 33.87
N GLN A 627 25.67 -3.27 33.87
CA GLN A 627 25.47 -1.99 34.52
C GLN A 627 25.52 -0.87 33.49
N HIS A 628 24.81 0.24 33.75
CA HIS A 628 24.80 1.40 32.87
C HIS A 628 25.06 2.71 33.59
N GLY A 629 25.62 3.67 32.87
CA GLY A 629 26.08 4.96 33.38
C GLY A 629 24.98 5.87 33.96
N TRP A 630 23.71 5.50 33.86
CA TRP A 630 22.60 6.19 34.54
C TRP A 630 22.38 5.73 35.99
N GLN A 631 22.88 4.55 36.37
CA GLN A 631 22.70 3.97 37.71
C GLN A 631 24.02 3.68 38.44
N ALA A 632 25.09 3.39 37.70
CA ALA A 632 26.40 3.04 38.26
C ALA A 632 27.52 3.84 37.58
N ASP A 633 28.60 4.10 38.33
CA ASP A 633 29.79 4.75 37.79
C ASP A 633 30.72 3.73 37.13
N GLU A 634 31.36 4.10 36.01
CA GLU A 634 32.26 3.20 35.28
C GLU A 634 33.40 2.66 36.17
N LYS A 635 33.97 3.51 37.03
CA LYS A 635 35.08 3.11 37.90
C LYS A 635 34.63 2.10 38.95
N SER A 636 33.37 2.15 39.38
CA SER A 636 32.82 1.18 40.33
C SER A 636 32.75 -0.23 39.71
N VAL A 637 32.23 -0.35 38.49
CA VAL A 637 32.15 -1.64 37.78
C VAL A 637 33.53 -2.21 37.49
N ILE A 638 34.51 -1.35 37.14
CA ILE A 638 35.90 -1.77 36.96
C ILE A 638 36.53 -2.23 38.29
N ALA A 639 36.21 -1.55 39.40
CA ALA A 639 36.69 -1.93 40.73
C ALA A 639 36.09 -3.28 41.16
N ASP A 640 34.81 -3.51 40.92
CA ASP A 640 34.14 -4.80 41.19
C ASP A 640 34.76 -5.93 40.36
N ALA A 641 35.00 -5.70 39.07
CA ALA A 641 35.68 -6.66 38.20
C ALA A 641 37.10 -7.01 38.69
N ARG A 642 37.83 -6.04 39.24
CA ARG A 642 39.19 -6.24 39.81
C ARG A 642 39.18 -6.91 41.18
N ALA A 643 38.14 -6.68 41.98
CA ALA A 643 37.98 -7.29 43.30
C ALA A 643 37.56 -8.76 43.20
N ASP A 644 36.91 -9.16 42.10
CA ASP A 644 36.52 -10.53 41.83
C ASP A 644 37.75 -11.44 41.60
N ASP A 645 37.69 -12.68 42.11
CA ASP A 645 38.76 -13.66 41.98
C ASP A 645 38.98 -13.98 40.50
N ASN A 646 40.23 -13.91 40.03
CA ASN A 646 40.59 -14.21 38.64
C ASN A 646 40.29 -15.67 38.22
N LYS A 647 39.94 -16.52 39.17
CA LYS A 647 39.48 -17.90 38.96
C LYS A 647 38.00 -17.98 38.60
N ASN A 648 37.20 -16.95 38.86
CA ASN A 648 35.78 -16.91 38.51
C ASN A 648 35.61 -16.62 37.01
N GLY A 649 34.43 -16.92 36.47
CA GLY A 649 34.08 -16.71 35.06
C GLY A 649 33.09 -15.57 34.82
N SER A 650 32.96 -14.62 35.73
CA SER A 650 31.97 -13.54 35.61
C SER A 650 32.42 -12.48 34.61
N LEU A 651 31.48 -12.02 33.77
CA LEU A 651 31.66 -10.86 32.89
C LEU A 651 30.97 -9.63 33.50
N TYR A 652 31.65 -8.50 33.43
CA TYR A 652 31.22 -7.20 33.93
C TYR A 652 31.04 -6.28 32.71
N VAL A 653 29.80 -5.93 32.39
CA VAL A 653 29.45 -5.12 31.22
C VAL A 653 29.06 -3.73 31.70
N PHE A 654 29.73 -2.70 31.16
CA PHE A 654 29.39 -1.31 31.42
C PHE A 654 28.92 -0.61 30.15
N ILE A 655 27.71 -0.07 30.19
CA ILE A 655 27.08 0.70 29.11
C ILE A 655 27.15 2.19 29.48
N PRO A 656 27.94 3.02 28.77
CA PRO A 656 28.15 4.41 29.17
C PRO A 656 26.91 5.27 28.94
N ALA A 657 26.74 6.29 29.77
CA ALA A 657 25.66 7.27 29.60
C ALA A 657 26.04 8.38 28.61
N ARG A 658 26.20 8.03 27.33
CA ARG A 658 26.37 9.01 26.25
C ARG A 658 25.04 9.71 25.94
N ASN A 659 25.11 10.97 25.51
CA ASN A 659 23.96 11.79 25.10
C ASN A 659 22.78 11.76 26.10
N ARG A 660 23.09 11.93 27.39
CA ARG A 660 22.13 11.80 28.51
C ARG A 660 20.83 12.58 28.31
N SER A 661 20.93 13.85 27.92
CA SER A 661 19.77 14.72 27.68
C SER A 661 19.00 14.27 26.44
N ASP A 662 19.72 14.01 25.36
CA ASP A 662 19.13 13.88 24.02
C ASP A 662 18.37 12.55 23.89
N LEU A 663 18.88 11.48 24.51
CA LEU A 663 18.18 10.20 24.56
C LEU A 663 16.88 10.31 25.36
N GLY A 664 16.89 11.05 26.49
CA GLY A 664 15.69 11.32 27.29
C GLY A 664 14.65 12.13 26.53
N LEU A 665 15.08 13.16 25.79
CA LEU A 665 14.23 13.98 24.94
C LEU A 665 13.62 13.16 23.79
N ALA A 666 14.41 12.33 23.12
CA ALA A 666 13.93 11.46 22.04
C ALA A 666 12.90 10.42 22.53
N ILE A 667 13.13 9.81 23.70
CA ILE A 667 12.16 8.90 24.35
C ILE A 667 10.87 9.65 24.71
N THR A 668 10.98 10.88 25.22
CA THR A 668 9.83 11.72 25.58
C THR A 668 9.00 12.06 24.36
N ALA A 669 9.63 12.54 23.28
CA ALA A 669 8.97 12.90 22.03
C ALA A 669 8.25 11.70 21.39
N GLU A 670 8.89 10.54 21.32
CA GLU A 670 8.27 9.32 20.77
C GLU A 670 7.05 8.88 21.59
N LYS A 671 7.19 8.85 22.93
CA LYS A 671 6.07 8.48 23.82
C LYS A 671 4.94 9.50 23.80
N ALA A 672 5.24 10.79 23.72
CA ALA A 672 4.25 11.86 23.62
C ALA A 672 3.47 11.78 22.31
N ALA A 673 4.17 11.55 21.18
CA ALA A 673 3.53 11.35 19.88
C ALA A 673 2.62 10.11 19.88
N SER A 674 3.10 8.97 20.40
CA SER A 674 2.29 7.76 20.50
C SER A 674 1.06 7.96 21.39
N ALA A 675 1.22 8.55 22.57
CA ALA A 675 0.11 8.83 23.48
C ALA A 675 -0.93 9.78 22.88
N THR A 676 -0.48 10.77 22.10
CA THR A 676 -1.38 11.71 21.38
C THR A 676 -2.20 10.98 20.33
N MET A 677 -1.58 10.08 19.57
CA MET A 677 -2.26 9.27 18.55
C MET A 677 -3.26 8.28 19.16
N ASP A 678 -2.92 7.69 20.30
CA ASP A 678 -3.80 6.77 21.02
C ASP A 678 -5.00 7.50 21.62
N LEU A 679 -4.79 8.68 22.20
CA LEU A 679 -5.84 9.49 22.83
C LEU A 679 -6.83 10.07 21.81
N ARG A 680 -6.34 10.52 20.64
CA ARG A 680 -7.20 11.07 19.58
C ARG A 680 -7.84 10.02 18.69
N GLY A 681 -7.27 8.81 18.59
CA GLY A 681 -7.81 7.73 17.78
C GLY A 681 -7.78 8.05 16.27
N MET A 682 -8.53 7.28 15.47
CA MET A 682 -8.61 7.49 14.02
C MET A 682 -9.65 8.57 13.68
N PRO A 683 -9.22 9.71 13.11
CA PRO A 683 -10.13 10.78 12.73
C PRO A 683 -10.90 10.45 11.44
N SER A 684 -12.15 10.91 11.38
CA SER A 684 -13.03 10.75 10.21
C SER A 684 -12.86 11.88 9.19
N SER A 685 -12.52 13.10 9.63
CA SER A 685 -12.30 14.26 8.78
C SER A 685 -10.95 14.20 8.04
N THR A 686 -10.89 14.86 6.89
CA THR A 686 -9.66 15.04 6.11
C THR A 686 -8.58 15.76 6.91
N GLU A 687 -8.95 16.83 7.61
CA GLU A 687 -8.03 17.64 8.42
C GLU A 687 -7.48 16.83 9.61
N GLY A 688 -8.28 15.94 10.17
CA GLY A 688 -7.83 15.05 11.23
C GLY A 688 -6.89 13.98 10.71
N LYS A 689 -7.17 13.41 9.52
CA LYS A 689 -6.27 12.44 8.89
C LYS A 689 -4.91 13.07 8.59
N ASP A 690 -4.89 14.30 8.11
CA ASP A 690 -3.67 15.07 7.87
C ASP A 690 -2.92 15.35 9.19
N ALA A 691 -3.61 15.77 10.24
CA ALA A 691 -3.02 15.99 11.57
C ALA A 691 -2.43 14.70 12.17
N ARG A 692 -3.11 13.57 12.01
CA ARG A 692 -2.62 12.25 12.43
C ARG A 692 -1.40 11.83 11.62
N ALA A 693 -1.37 12.07 10.31
CA ALA A 693 -0.23 11.75 9.44
C ALA A 693 1.01 12.59 9.81
N ALA A 694 0.83 13.87 10.13
CA ALA A 694 1.89 14.71 10.68
C ALA A 694 2.41 14.16 12.02
N MET A 695 1.53 13.76 12.94
CA MET A 695 1.92 13.18 14.23
C MET A 695 2.66 11.85 14.08
N GLU A 696 2.24 11.01 13.14
CA GLU A 696 2.94 9.76 12.80
C GLU A 696 4.35 10.04 12.25
N THR A 697 4.52 11.08 11.43
CA THR A 697 5.84 11.50 10.94
C THR A 697 6.73 11.94 12.11
N HIS A 698 6.22 12.78 13.02
CA HIS A 698 6.94 13.18 14.24
C HIS A 698 7.36 11.97 15.09
N LYS A 699 6.47 10.99 15.27
CA LYS A 699 6.77 9.74 15.98
C LYS A 699 7.92 8.98 15.31
N GLN A 700 7.87 8.80 13.99
CA GLN A 700 8.89 8.06 13.24
C GLN A 700 10.26 8.76 13.30
N ASP A 701 10.30 10.08 13.24
CA ASP A 701 11.55 10.83 13.34
C ASP A 701 12.14 10.79 14.76
N ALA A 702 11.28 10.87 15.79
CA ALA A 702 11.70 10.63 17.18
C ALA A 702 12.22 9.21 17.38
N GLU A 703 11.60 8.20 16.77
CA GLU A 703 12.05 6.81 16.84
C GLU A 703 13.41 6.60 16.15
N LYS A 704 13.63 7.19 14.97
CA LYS A 704 14.93 7.18 14.29
C LYS A 704 16.01 7.84 15.14
N SER A 705 15.72 9.01 15.72
CA SER A 705 16.64 9.73 16.60
C SER A 705 16.99 8.89 17.84
N LYS A 706 15.99 8.32 18.51
CA LYS A 706 16.16 7.40 19.65
C LYS A 706 17.06 6.22 19.28
N ASN A 707 16.81 5.55 18.16
CA ASN A 707 17.59 4.38 17.74
C ASN A 707 19.05 4.75 17.41
N LYS A 708 19.27 5.87 16.71
CA LYS A 708 20.62 6.39 16.45
C LYS A 708 21.39 6.66 17.77
N LEU A 709 20.75 7.34 18.71
CA LEU A 709 21.35 7.64 20.02
C LEU A 709 21.64 6.36 20.83
N LEU A 710 20.76 5.35 20.75
CA LEU A 710 21.03 4.04 21.35
C LEU A 710 22.23 3.34 20.71
N ASP A 711 22.39 3.42 19.38
CA ASP A 711 23.57 2.84 18.72
C ASP A 711 24.86 3.53 19.18
N GLU A 712 24.89 4.86 19.27
CA GLU A 712 26.03 5.63 19.80
C GLU A 712 26.37 5.30 21.27
N VAL A 713 25.35 5.00 22.09
CA VAL A 713 25.52 4.48 23.47
C VAL A 713 26.16 3.10 23.45
N PHE A 714 25.71 2.20 22.57
CA PHE A 714 26.20 0.82 22.48
C PHE A 714 27.61 0.70 21.87
N GLU A 715 28.02 1.65 21.03
CA GLU A 715 29.42 1.77 20.55
C GLU A 715 30.42 1.99 21.70
N GLY A 716 29.98 2.65 22.77
CA GLY A 716 30.83 2.94 23.93
C GLY A 716 30.93 1.81 24.95
N VAL A 717 30.26 0.67 24.73
CA VAL A 717 30.15 -0.41 25.72
C VAL A 717 31.49 -1.08 25.96
N ARG A 718 31.80 -1.35 27.23
CA ARG A 718 33.01 -2.03 27.67
C ARG A 718 32.64 -3.30 28.43
N VAL A 719 33.44 -4.35 28.26
CA VAL A 719 33.23 -5.64 28.91
C VAL A 719 34.53 -6.04 29.56
N PHE A 720 34.47 -6.40 30.84
CA PHE A 720 35.60 -6.88 31.61
C PHE A 720 35.32 -8.31 32.09
N ILE A 721 36.36 -9.10 32.27
CA ILE A 721 36.29 -10.39 32.93
C ILE A 721 36.82 -10.26 34.36
N SER A 722 36.38 -11.13 35.27
CA SER A 722 36.92 -11.29 36.62
C SER A 722 38.46 -11.12 36.67
N GLY A 723 38.97 -10.42 37.67
CA GLY A 723 40.37 -9.98 37.72
C GLY A 723 40.66 -8.69 36.94
N GLY A 724 39.67 -8.11 36.26
CA GLY A 724 39.70 -6.74 35.75
C GLY A 724 40.31 -6.53 34.37
N SER A 725 40.55 -7.59 33.60
CA SER A 725 40.99 -7.50 32.21
C SER A 725 39.84 -7.10 31.29
N GLU A 726 40.08 -6.19 30.36
CA GLU A 726 39.09 -5.79 29.35
C GLU A 726 39.08 -6.77 28.18
N ILE A 727 37.89 -7.04 27.65
CA ILE A 727 37.67 -7.92 26.51
C ILE A 727 37.54 -7.09 25.23
N GLU A 728 38.36 -7.42 24.24
CA GLU A 728 38.35 -6.79 22.92
C GLU A 728 37.22 -7.31 22.01
N GLY A 729 36.72 -6.43 21.14
CA GLY A 729 35.68 -6.72 20.16
C GLY A 729 35.07 -5.45 19.58
N ASN A 730 34.48 -5.54 18.38
CA ASN A 730 33.94 -4.38 17.64
C ASN A 730 32.56 -3.95 18.14
N ASN A 731 31.82 -4.85 18.78
CA ASN A 731 30.48 -4.60 19.31
C ASN A 731 30.22 -5.44 20.56
N LEU A 732 29.11 -5.17 21.27
CA LEU A 732 28.77 -5.88 22.51
C LEU A 732 28.67 -7.40 22.31
N LYS A 733 28.12 -7.87 21.18
CA LYS A 733 28.00 -9.32 20.91
C LYS A 733 29.38 -9.99 20.89
N GLU A 734 30.31 -9.44 20.10
CA GLU A 734 31.66 -9.98 19.96
C GLU A 734 32.42 -9.94 21.29
N LYS A 735 32.30 -8.84 22.05
CA LYS A 735 32.89 -8.73 23.40
C LYS A 735 32.33 -9.75 24.38
N LEU A 736 31.01 -9.98 24.38
CA LEU A 736 30.38 -11.00 25.22
C LEU A 736 30.80 -12.41 24.81
N GLU A 737 30.89 -12.69 23.51
CA GLU A 737 31.28 -14.01 23.01
C GLU A 737 32.74 -14.34 23.34
N ASN A 738 33.66 -13.40 23.10
CA ASN A 738 35.08 -13.56 23.43
C ASN A 738 35.28 -13.71 24.94
N GLY A 739 34.65 -12.84 25.73
CA GLY A 739 34.73 -12.89 27.19
C GLY A 739 34.14 -14.19 27.74
N ALA A 740 33.03 -14.66 27.16
CA ALA A 740 32.41 -15.92 27.56
C ALA A 740 33.33 -17.13 27.30
N LYS A 741 34.06 -17.15 26.17
CA LYS A 741 35.03 -18.21 25.88
C LYS A 741 36.15 -18.25 26.92
N ASP A 742 36.68 -17.10 27.31
CA ASP A 742 37.71 -17.00 28.35
C ASP A 742 37.17 -17.40 29.73
N ALA A 743 35.96 -16.96 30.05
CA ALA A 743 35.27 -17.28 31.29
C ALA A 743 34.99 -18.78 31.44
N LEU A 744 34.67 -19.49 30.36
CA LEU A 744 34.43 -20.94 30.38
C LEU A 744 35.68 -21.73 30.79
N GLN A 745 36.87 -21.31 30.32
CA GLN A 745 38.14 -21.94 30.71
C GLN A 745 38.45 -21.74 32.20
N ARG A 746 38.08 -20.58 32.76
CA ARG A 746 38.27 -20.27 34.19
C ARG A 746 37.28 -21.01 35.08
N LEU A 747 36.02 -21.08 34.67
CA LEU A 747 34.94 -21.70 35.43
C LEU A 747 35.04 -23.23 35.45
N TYR A 748 35.31 -23.86 34.30
CA TYR A 748 35.34 -25.32 34.15
C TYR A 748 36.77 -25.86 33.94
N LYS A 749 37.64 -25.65 34.93
CA LYS A 749 39.08 -26.00 34.86
C LYS A 749 39.39 -27.48 34.68
N GLN A 750 38.43 -28.36 35.00
CA GLN A 750 38.57 -29.80 34.86
C GLN A 750 37.85 -30.33 33.61
N PHE A 751 37.34 -29.46 32.74
CA PHE A 751 36.59 -29.87 31.55
C PHE A 751 37.41 -30.74 30.60
N ASP A 752 38.67 -30.37 30.36
CA ASP A 752 39.59 -31.07 29.44
C ASP A 752 39.78 -32.56 29.78
N VAL A 753 39.59 -32.94 31.05
CA VAL A 753 39.70 -34.33 31.52
C VAL A 753 38.66 -35.23 30.83
N ALA A 754 37.50 -34.68 30.46
CA ALA A 754 36.41 -35.40 29.82
C ALA A 754 36.09 -34.90 28.40
N ASP A 755 36.91 -34.01 27.83
CA ASP A 755 36.61 -33.34 26.55
C ASP A 755 36.92 -34.21 25.32
N GLU A 756 36.02 -35.13 25.02
CA GLU A 756 36.10 -36.00 23.83
C GLU A 756 34.74 -36.15 23.14
N ALA A 757 34.75 -36.29 21.80
CA ALA A 757 33.51 -36.24 21.00
C ALA A 757 32.68 -37.54 21.02
N ASN A 758 33.28 -38.68 21.39
CA ASN A 758 32.68 -40.01 21.17
C ASN A 758 32.08 -40.65 22.43
N TRP A 759 31.82 -39.89 23.50
CA TRP A 759 31.27 -40.43 24.75
C TRP A 759 29.90 -41.12 24.59
N GLY A 760 29.03 -40.64 23.70
CA GLY A 760 27.78 -41.34 23.38
C GLY A 760 27.98 -42.77 22.88
N LYS A 761 29.06 -43.03 22.12
CA LYS A 761 29.41 -44.40 21.67
C LYS A 761 29.90 -45.28 22.82
N VAL A 762 30.52 -44.70 23.84
CA VAL A 762 30.93 -45.43 25.05
C VAL A 762 29.68 -45.95 25.76
N VAL A 763 28.65 -45.12 25.94
CA VAL A 763 27.36 -45.52 26.52
C VAL A 763 26.76 -46.70 25.75
N ASP A 764 26.73 -46.63 24.41
CA ASP A 764 26.15 -47.68 23.57
C ASP A 764 26.95 -48.98 23.58
N ARG A 765 28.28 -48.90 23.65
CA ARG A 765 29.17 -50.09 23.69
C ARG A 765 29.16 -50.77 25.04
N ALA A 766 29.17 -50.00 26.14
CA ALA A 766 29.21 -50.53 27.50
C ALA A 766 27.97 -51.37 27.86
N ARG A 767 26.84 -51.13 27.19
CA ARG A 767 25.58 -51.87 27.41
C ARG A 767 25.48 -53.20 26.62
N LYS A 768 26.47 -53.52 25.79
CA LYS A 768 26.52 -54.73 24.94
C LYS A 768 27.52 -55.74 25.49
N ALA A 769 27.47 -56.97 24.98
CA ALA A 769 28.47 -58.00 25.29
C ALA A 769 29.88 -57.52 24.92
N GLY A 770 30.85 -57.66 25.84
CA GLY A 770 32.20 -57.10 25.70
C GLY A 770 32.37 -55.65 26.15
N GLY A 771 31.37 -55.10 26.89
CA GLY A 771 31.33 -53.72 27.38
C GLY A 771 32.51 -53.28 28.24
N GLU A 772 33.32 -54.21 28.77
CA GLU A 772 34.57 -53.96 29.50
C GLU A 772 35.57 -53.10 28.69
N THR A 773 35.49 -53.12 27.35
CA THR A 773 36.39 -52.38 26.44
C THR A 773 35.75 -51.11 25.84
N ALA A 774 34.64 -50.62 26.40
CA ALA A 774 33.86 -49.52 25.82
C ALA A 774 34.64 -48.20 25.65
N LEU A 775 35.60 -47.93 26.54
CA LEU A 775 36.45 -46.72 26.48
C LEU A 775 37.40 -46.68 25.27
N SER A 776 37.56 -47.78 24.53
CA SER A 776 38.23 -47.77 23.22
C SER A 776 37.57 -46.82 22.22
N ALA A 777 36.28 -46.48 22.39
CA ALA A 777 35.59 -45.52 21.53
C ALA A 777 36.12 -44.07 21.66
N ILE A 778 36.83 -43.79 22.76
CA ILE A 778 37.53 -42.52 23.00
C ILE A 778 39.06 -42.72 23.00
N ASN A 779 39.54 -43.76 22.32
CA ASN A 779 40.97 -44.09 22.16
C ASN A 779 41.72 -44.46 23.46
N PHE A 780 41.02 -44.92 24.50
CA PHE A 780 41.64 -45.42 25.72
C PHE A 780 41.72 -46.96 25.70
N ASN A 781 42.92 -47.51 25.91
CA ASN A 781 43.22 -48.95 25.82
C ASN A 781 43.64 -49.60 27.16
N GLY A 782 43.51 -48.88 28.28
CA GLY A 782 43.80 -49.41 29.62
C GLY A 782 42.55 -49.97 30.31
N GLU A 783 42.70 -50.38 31.57
CA GLU A 783 41.56 -50.81 32.40
C GLU A 783 40.66 -49.62 32.74
N ASN A 784 39.34 -49.81 32.75
CA ASN A 784 38.37 -48.72 32.95
C ASN A 784 38.63 -47.84 34.20
N PRO A 785 39.01 -48.39 35.37
CA PRO A 785 39.33 -47.58 36.56
C PRO A 785 40.53 -46.65 36.41
N GLN A 786 41.42 -46.91 35.45
CA GLN A 786 42.63 -46.12 35.21
C GLN A 786 42.35 -44.87 34.38
N HIS A 787 41.20 -44.78 33.71
CA HIS A 787 40.83 -43.60 32.95
C HIS A 787 40.55 -42.41 33.90
N PRO A 788 41.07 -41.19 33.64
CA PRO A 788 40.95 -40.05 34.55
C PRO A 788 39.51 -39.72 34.99
N VAL A 789 38.54 -39.77 34.06
CA VAL A 789 37.11 -39.55 34.35
C VAL A 789 36.55 -40.64 35.28
N CYS A 790 36.87 -41.91 34.99
CA CYS A 790 36.43 -43.05 35.79
C CYS A 790 37.02 -43.03 37.20
N MET A 791 38.30 -42.69 37.33
CA MET A 791 39.00 -42.57 38.61
C MET A 791 38.35 -41.50 39.51
N GLN A 792 37.98 -40.35 38.94
CA GLN A 792 37.30 -39.29 39.69
C GLN A 792 35.87 -39.70 40.09
N LEU A 793 35.14 -40.41 39.20
CA LEU A 793 33.82 -40.96 39.51
C LEU A 793 33.88 -41.97 40.66
N LEU A 794 34.78 -42.95 40.61
CA LEU A 794 34.96 -43.94 41.68
C LEU A 794 35.26 -43.28 43.03
N ARG A 795 36.14 -42.27 43.04
CA ARG A 795 36.48 -41.51 44.23
C ARG A 795 35.28 -40.74 44.82
N TYR A 796 34.42 -40.19 43.97
CA TYR A 796 33.22 -39.47 44.41
C TYR A 796 32.09 -40.38 44.88
N ILE A 797 31.92 -41.53 44.21
CA ILE A 797 30.88 -42.52 44.54
C ILE A 797 31.17 -43.19 45.89
N GLY A 798 32.40 -43.67 46.10
CA GLY A 798 32.83 -44.28 47.35
C GLY A 798 31.86 -45.36 47.86
N SER A 799 31.34 -45.18 49.08
CA SER A 799 30.39 -46.12 49.72
C SER A 799 28.96 -46.06 49.18
N GLY A 800 28.65 -45.13 48.29
CA GLY A 800 27.42 -45.13 47.51
C GLY A 800 26.84 -43.74 47.22
N LYS A 801 26.38 -43.52 45.98
CA LYS A 801 25.73 -42.28 45.53
C LYS A 801 24.57 -42.55 44.57
N LYS A 802 23.58 -41.65 44.50
CA LYS A 802 22.56 -41.71 43.45
C LYS A 802 23.11 -41.13 42.15
N GLY A 803 22.65 -41.62 41.01
CA GLY A 803 23.06 -41.12 39.71
C GLY A 803 22.80 -39.62 39.50
N VAL A 804 21.73 -39.07 40.09
CA VAL A 804 21.46 -37.62 40.06
C VAL A 804 22.57 -36.82 40.75
N ASP A 805 23.01 -37.25 41.94
CA ASP A 805 24.05 -36.56 42.71
C ASP A 805 25.40 -36.60 41.96
N ILE A 806 25.67 -37.72 41.26
CA ILE A 806 26.88 -37.88 40.44
C ILE A 806 26.82 -36.93 39.23
N ARG A 807 25.69 -36.90 38.50
CA ARG A 807 25.51 -35.99 37.36
C ARG A 807 25.66 -34.53 37.80
N ASP A 808 24.92 -34.12 38.83
CA ASP A 808 24.93 -32.73 39.29
C ASP A 808 26.33 -32.27 39.73
N ASN A 809 27.10 -33.15 40.39
CA ASN A 809 28.46 -32.83 40.83
C ASN A 809 29.42 -32.62 39.65
N PHE A 810 29.41 -33.50 38.65
CA PHE A 810 30.36 -33.45 37.53
C PHE A 810 29.90 -32.56 36.36
N GLN A 811 28.61 -32.21 36.28
CA GLN A 811 28.12 -31.16 35.38
C GLN A 811 28.35 -29.76 35.95
N ALA A 812 28.48 -29.61 37.26
CA ALA A 812 28.80 -28.34 37.89
C ALA A 812 30.29 -27.95 37.75
N ALA A 813 30.59 -26.68 37.96
CA ALA A 813 31.97 -26.21 38.14
C ALA A 813 32.62 -26.90 39.36
N PRO A 814 33.90 -27.32 39.29
CA PRO A 814 34.89 -26.97 38.26
C PRO A 814 34.96 -27.95 37.07
N TYR A 815 34.08 -28.93 36.97
CA TYR A 815 34.14 -30.01 35.97
C TYR A 815 33.45 -29.62 34.67
N GLY A 816 32.15 -29.31 34.72
CA GLY A 816 31.36 -28.96 33.53
C GLY A 816 31.22 -30.08 32.52
N TRP A 817 31.42 -31.34 32.90
CA TRP A 817 31.54 -32.44 31.94
C TRP A 817 30.25 -32.69 31.15
N PRO A 818 30.37 -33.10 29.86
CA PRO A 818 29.22 -33.51 29.08
C PRO A 818 28.47 -34.66 29.75
N GLN A 819 27.13 -34.67 29.66
CA GLN A 819 26.32 -35.73 30.25
C GLN A 819 26.72 -37.12 29.72
N ASP A 820 27.02 -37.21 28.43
CA ASP A 820 27.49 -38.45 27.78
C ASP A 820 28.79 -38.96 28.42
N ALA A 821 29.69 -38.07 28.86
CA ALA A 821 30.95 -38.46 29.47
C ALA A 821 30.74 -39.11 30.84
N ILE A 822 29.89 -38.50 31.66
CA ILE A 822 29.52 -39.01 32.98
C ILE A 822 28.79 -40.35 32.85
N ASP A 823 27.75 -40.40 32.00
CA ASP A 823 26.97 -41.61 31.77
C ASP A 823 27.84 -42.73 31.19
N GLY A 824 28.66 -42.42 30.18
CA GLY A 824 29.52 -43.39 29.50
C GLY A 824 30.54 -44.02 30.44
N ALA A 825 31.16 -43.21 31.30
CA ALA A 825 32.09 -43.71 32.31
C ALA A 825 31.39 -44.57 33.38
N ILE A 826 30.18 -44.20 33.83
CA ILE A 826 29.39 -45.04 34.75
C ILE A 826 29.06 -46.40 34.12
N TYR A 827 28.56 -46.41 32.88
CA TYR A 827 28.25 -47.66 32.18
C TYR A 827 29.49 -48.52 31.93
N ALA A 828 30.63 -47.91 31.58
CA ALA A 828 31.88 -48.64 31.38
C ALA A 828 32.35 -49.32 32.68
N LEU A 829 32.27 -48.61 33.82
CA LEU A 829 32.62 -49.15 35.14
C LEU A 829 31.66 -50.23 35.63
N MET A 830 30.36 -50.11 35.32
CA MET A 830 29.41 -51.20 35.57
C MET A 830 29.71 -52.44 34.73
N ALA A 831 30.11 -52.25 33.47
CA ALA A 831 30.41 -53.36 32.56
C ALA A 831 31.69 -54.11 32.96
N SER A 832 32.68 -53.43 33.56
CA SER A 832 33.89 -54.06 34.13
C SER A 832 33.73 -54.57 35.56
N GLY A 833 32.56 -54.38 36.18
CA GLY A 833 32.27 -54.84 37.54
C GLY A 833 32.85 -53.95 38.65
N ASP A 834 33.38 -52.78 38.32
CA ASP A 834 33.92 -51.83 39.31
C ASP A 834 32.82 -51.06 40.07
N LEU A 835 31.60 -51.04 39.50
CA LEU A 835 30.41 -50.42 40.10
C LEU A 835 29.23 -51.40 40.16
N LYS A 836 28.66 -51.59 41.35
CA LYS A 836 27.33 -52.18 41.52
C LYS A 836 26.26 -51.10 41.38
N ALA A 837 25.16 -51.45 40.74
CA ALA A 837 24.00 -50.59 40.63
C ALA A 837 22.76 -51.25 41.24
N LYS A 838 21.98 -50.47 41.98
CA LYS A 838 20.66 -50.84 42.50
C LYS A 838 19.61 -49.89 41.94
N ASN A 839 18.55 -50.43 41.36
CA ASN A 839 17.43 -49.64 40.84
C ASN A 839 16.66 -48.92 41.97
N ALA A 840 15.65 -48.12 41.62
CA ALA A 840 14.85 -47.36 42.59
C ALA A 840 14.13 -48.24 43.65
N VAL A 841 13.96 -49.53 43.39
CA VAL A 841 13.34 -50.52 44.29
C VAL A 841 14.41 -51.36 45.02
N ASN A 842 15.67 -50.93 45.03
CA ASN A 842 16.82 -51.60 45.64
C ASN A 842 17.19 -52.97 45.05
N GLN A 843 16.75 -53.29 43.83
CA GLN A 843 17.16 -54.53 43.15
C GLN A 843 18.45 -54.31 42.35
N PRO A 844 19.41 -55.27 42.38
CA PRO A 844 20.60 -55.23 41.54
C PRO A 844 20.25 -55.11 40.05
N ILE A 845 21.02 -54.31 39.31
CA ILE A 845 20.83 -54.11 37.87
C ILE A 845 22.18 -54.01 37.15
N ASP A 846 22.33 -54.73 36.05
CA ASP A 846 23.54 -54.72 35.23
C ASP A 846 23.52 -53.63 34.16
N ALA A 847 24.69 -53.35 33.56
CA ALA A 847 24.87 -52.30 32.56
C ALA A 847 23.91 -52.44 31.36
N SER A 848 23.65 -53.66 30.89
CA SER A 848 22.75 -53.93 29.77
C SER A 848 21.27 -53.63 30.08
N ALA A 849 20.85 -53.94 31.31
CA ALA A 849 19.47 -53.78 31.78
C ALA A 849 19.15 -52.35 32.24
N LEU A 850 20.15 -51.56 32.63
CA LEU A 850 19.95 -50.17 33.04
C LEU A 850 19.65 -49.26 31.83
N GLU A 851 18.40 -48.82 31.71
CA GLU A 851 18.03 -47.78 30.74
C GLU A 851 18.55 -46.39 31.15
N ARG A 852 19.08 -45.63 30.18
CA ARG A 852 19.74 -44.33 30.42
C ARG A 852 18.88 -43.30 31.15
N LYS A 853 17.56 -43.33 30.91
CA LYS A 853 16.58 -42.46 31.58
C LYS A 853 16.42 -42.76 33.09
N ASN A 854 16.75 -43.99 33.52
CA ASN A 854 16.62 -44.42 34.91
C ASN A 854 17.91 -44.18 35.71
N LEU A 855 19.03 -43.81 35.06
CA LEU A 855 20.33 -43.64 35.68
C LEU A 855 20.28 -42.70 36.90
N THR A 856 19.53 -41.60 36.83
CA THR A 856 19.42 -40.62 37.92
C THR A 856 18.81 -41.18 39.20
N GLN A 857 17.96 -42.20 39.08
CA GLN A 857 17.27 -42.85 40.21
C GLN A 857 18.05 -44.05 40.77
N THR A 858 19.02 -44.55 40.01
CA THR A 858 19.87 -45.69 40.37
C THR A 858 20.91 -45.30 41.40
N ARG A 859 21.16 -46.18 42.37
CA ARG A 859 22.21 -46.04 43.38
C ARG A 859 23.42 -46.87 42.96
N PHE A 860 24.60 -46.23 42.93
CA PHE A 860 25.87 -46.82 42.55
C PHE A 860 26.77 -46.97 43.76
N GLU A 861 27.44 -48.12 43.90
CA GLU A 861 28.35 -48.45 45.00
C GLU A 861 29.63 -49.07 44.40
N VAL A 862 30.80 -48.67 44.88
CA VAL A 862 32.09 -49.21 44.39
C VAL A 862 32.28 -50.64 44.90
N GLU A 863 32.62 -51.57 44.00
CA GLU A 863 32.92 -52.97 44.34
C GLU A 863 34.42 -53.17 44.51
N ASN A 864 34.84 -53.62 45.70
CA ASN A 864 36.25 -53.77 46.05
C ASN A 864 36.85 -55.15 45.69
N VAL A 865 36.03 -56.11 45.25
CA VAL A 865 36.46 -57.47 44.88
C VAL A 865 35.86 -57.85 43.54
N THR A 866 36.64 -57.72 42.46
CA THR A 866 36.25 -58.12 41.11
C THR A 866 36.93 -59.44 40.74
N VAL A 867 36.14 -60.46 40.36
CA VAL A 867 36.69 -61.71 39.82
C VAL A 867 37.01 -61.49 38.34
N SER A 868 38.31 -61.45 38.01
CA SER A 868 38.78 -61.21 36.65
C SER A 868 38.26 -62.26 35.66
N THR A 869 38.20 -61.90 34.37
CA THR A 869 37.78 -62.80 33.28
C THR A 869 38.60 -64.10 33.25
N THR A 870 39.90 -64.02 33.57
CA THR A 870 40.80 -65.17 33.67
C THR A 870 40.40 -66.11 34.83
N GLN A 871 40.00 -65.57 35.97
CA GLN A 871 39.55 -66.34 37.12
C GLN A 871 38.16 -66.95 36.87
N LYS A 872 37.23 -66.21 36.25
CA LYS A 872 35.91 -66.75 35.84
C LYS A 872 36.06 -67.94 34.87
N LEU A 873 37.02 -67.87 33.94
CA LEU A 873 37.31 -68.99 33.03
C LEU A 873 37.86 -70.22 33.76
N ALA A 874 38.69 -70.04 34.80
CA ALA A 874 39.20 -71.14 35.61
C ALA A 874 38.07 -71.82 36.43
N VAL A 875 37.19 -71.04 37.04
CA VAL A 875 36.01 -71.54 37.78
C VAL A 875 35.07 -72.29 36.83
N ARG A 876 34.77 -71.72 35.66
CA ARG A 876 33.94 -72.39 34.63
C ARG A 876 34.52 -73.74 34.23
N LYS A 877 35.84 -73.83 34.02
CA LYS A 877 36.51 -75.08 33.66
C LYS A 877 36.29 -76.16 34.73
N LEU A 878 36.47 -75.81 36.01
CA LEU A 878 36.24 -76.73 37.14
C LEU A 878 34.78 -77.21 37.21
N LEU A 879 33.80 -76.31 37.09
CA LEU A 879 32.37 -76.66 37.12
C LEU A 879 31.98 -77.53 35.91
N THR A 880 32.56 -77.27 34.74
CA THR A 880 32.29 -78.04 33.52
C THR A 880 32.81 -79.47 33.63
N GLU A 881 34.01 -79.66 34.21
CA GLU A 881 34.64 -80.98 34.37
C GLU A 881 33.97 -81.85 35.44
N THR A 882 33.16 -81.27 36.33
CA THR A 882 32.56 -81.98 37.47
C THR A 882 31.06 -82.20 37.34
N ILE A 883 30.28 -81.12 37.24
CA ILE A 883 28.80 -81.17 37.22
C ILE A 883 28.21 -80.72 35.87
N GLY A 884 29.04 -80.24 34.94
CA GLY A 884 28.62 -79.69 33.66
C GLY A 884 28.06 -78.27 33.79
N CYS A 885 28.73 -77.29 33.16
CA CYS A 885 28.37 -75.87 33.23
C CYS A 885 28.49 -75.24 31.85
N LYS A 886 27.46 -74.52 31.39
CA LYS A 886 27.57 -73.69 30.16
C LYS A 886 28.11 -72.30 30.51
N PRO A 887 28.68 -71.57 29.54
CA PRO A 887 29.09 -70.18 29.75
C PRO A 887 27.92 -69.31 30.27
N GLY A 888 28.12 -68.63 31.39
CA GLY A 888 27.11 -67.77 32.03
C GLY A 888 26.25 -68.46 33.10
N GLU A 889 26.44 -69.76 33.35
CA GLU A 889 25.74 -70.50 34.42
C GLU A 889 26.58 -70.67 35.70
N GLU A 890 27.79 -70.09 35.77
CA GLU A 890 28.81 -70.41 36.79
C GLU A 890 28.32 -70.14 38.21
N GLU A 891 27.69 -68.98 38.42
CA GLU A 891 27.17 -68.57 39.73
C GLU A 891 26.03 -69.49 40.16
N SER A 892 25.04 -69.72 39.28
CA SER A 892 23.90 -70.59 39.56
C SER A 892 24.26 -72.07 39.82
N LYS A 893 25.40 -72.52 39.28
CA LYS A 893 25.91 -73.89 39.42
C LYS A 893 26.83 -74.07 40.63
N THR A 894 27.21 -72.99 41.32
CA THR A 894 28.13 -73.03 42.46
C THR A 894 27.52 -73.79 43.65
N THR A 895 26.24 -73.54 43.97
CA THR A 895 25.55 -74.29 45.03
C THR A 895 25.43 -75.80 44.71
N GLU A 896 25.15 -76.15 43.45
CA GLU A 896 25.08 -77.54 42.98
C GLU A 896 26.46 -78.22 43.07
N PHE A 897 27.53 -77.49 42.75
CA PHE A 897 28.90 -77.99 42.87
C PHE A 897 29.31 -78.24 44.32
N LEU A 898 28.97 -77.33 45.22
CA LEU A 898 29.26 -77.49 46.65
C LEU A 898 28.51 -78.69 47.25
N GLN A 899 27.26 -78.91 46.83
CA GLN A 899 26.51 -80.10 47.24
C GLN A 899 27.11 -81.38 46.63
N TYR A 900 27.50 -81.35 45.35
CA TYR A 900 28.20 -82.47 44.71
C TYR A 900 29.50 -82.81 45.44
N ALA A 901 30.29 -81.81 45.84
CA ALA A 901 31.53 -82.00 46.58
C ALA A 901 31.30 -82.62 47.97
N ARG A 902 30.25 -82.17 48.70
CA ARG A 902 29.84 -82.79 49.98
C ARG A 902 29.39 -84.24 49.80
N ASP A 903 28.56 -84.50 48.80
CA ASP A 903 28.07 -85.85 48.50
C ASP A 903 29.22 -86.79 48.11
N LEU A 904 30.25 -86.28 47.43
CA LEU A 904 31.45 -87.03 47.10
C LEU A 904 32.27 -87.35 48.35
N ALA A 905 32.44 -86.39 49.25
CA ALA A 905 33.14 -86.59 50.52
C ALA A 905 32.44 -87.65 51.38
N ASN A 906 31.12 -87.58 51.52
CA ASN A 906 30.31 -88.55 52.27
C ASN A 906 30.33 -89.97 51.66
N LYS A 907 30.61 -90.10 50.36
CA LYS A 907 30.76 -91.41 49.69
C LYS A 907 32.19 -91.95 49.74
N ALA A 908 33.17 -91.09 50.01
CA ALA A 908 34.58 -91.45 50.00
C ALA A 908 35.05 -92.13 51.29
N GLY A 909 34.26 -92.05 52.36
CA GLY A 909 34.52 -92.71 53.64
C GLY A 909 33.25 -93.17 54.35
N GLY A 910 33.40 -93.86 55.48
CA GLY A 910 32.28 -94.37 56.28
C GLY A 910 32.76 -95.12 57.54
N PRO A 911 31.83 -95.66 58.35
CA PRO A 911 32.21 -96.41 59.55
C PRO A 911 33.01 -97.68 59.20
N ALA A 912 33.91 -98.08 60.10
CA ALA A 912 34.85 -99.18 59.86
C ALA A 912 34.14 -100.46 59.32
N PRO A 913 34.71 -101.13 58.31
CA PRO A 913 36.10 -101.02 57.84
C PRO A 913 36.36 -100.01 56.69
N GLN A 914 35.44 -99.09 56.38
CA GLN A 914 35.67 -98.09 55.32
C GLN A 914 36.68 -96.99 55.75
N PRO A 915 37.33 -96.29 54.79
CA PRO A 915 38.21 -95.15 55.09
C PRO A 915 37.47 -94.04 55.84
N HIS A 916 38.19 -93.21 56.59
CA HIS A 916 37.62 -92.01 57.22
C HIS A 916 37.10 -91.03 56.17
N GLU A 917 35.98 -90.37 56.48
CA GLU A 917 35.42 -89.32 55.64
C GLU A 917 36.40 -88.13 55.51
N PRO A 918 36.55 -87.52 54.31
CA PRO A 918 37.38 -86.35 54.12
C PRO A 918 36.87 -85.12 54.89
N ASP A 919 37.79 -84.23 55.26
CA ASP A 919 37.45 -82.93 55.87
C ASP A 919 36.65 -82.05 54.90
N THR A 920 35.50 -81.55 55.37
CA THR A 920 34.56 -80.73 54.59
C THR A 920 34.52 -79.28 55.05
N ASP A 921 35.33 -78.88 56.05
CA ASP A 921 35.31 -77.53 56.64
C ASP A 921 35.46 -76.42 55.60
N ARG A 922 36.34 -76.62 54.60
CA ARG A 922 36.55 -75.62 53.54
C ARG A 922 35.38 -75.53 52.55
N ILE A 923 34.66 -76.64 52.33
CA ILE A 923 33.45 -76.65 51.49
C ILE A 923 32.33 -75.93 52.24
N ASP A 924 32.24 -76.13 53.55
CA ASP A 924 31.25 -75.50 54.41
C ASP A 924 31.50 -74.01 54.60
N GLU A 925 32.76 -73.60 54.74
CA GLU A 925 33.17 -72.19 54.77
C GLU A 925 32.75 -71.49 53.48
N VAL A 926 33.07 -72.05 52.31
CA VAL A 926 32.67 -71.47 51.02
C VAL A 926 31.14 -71.45 50.88
N ALA A 927 30.43 -72.50 51.29
CA ALA A 927 28.97 -72.52 51.25
C ALA A 927 28.31 -71.49 52.19
N SER A 928 29.02 -71.01 53.21
CA SER A 928 28.52 -70.02 54.17
C SER A 928 28.69 -68.57 53.71
N GLU A 929 29.47 -68.33 52.66
CA GLU A 929 29.70 -67.00 52.10
C GLU A 929 28.51 -66.53 51.24
N ALA A 930 28.16 -65.24 51.35
CA ALA A 930 27.03 -64.66 50.64
C ALA A 930 27.38 -64.35 49.17
N GLY A 931 26.61 -64.91 48.23
CA GLY A 931 26.84 -64.77 46.78
C GLY A 931 27.43 -66.01 46.10
N ASN A 932 27.34 -67.18 46.74
CA ASN A 932 27.64 -68.50 46.19
C ASN A 932 26.37 -69.33 45.92
#